data_AF-A0A1V8SRL0-F1
#
_entry.id   AF-A0A1V8SRL0-F1
#
_cell.length_a   1.000
_cell.length_b   1.000
_cell.length_c   1.000
_cell.angle_alpha   90.00
_cell.angle_beta   90.00
_cell.angle_gamma   90.00
#
_symmetry.space_group_name_H-M   'P 1'
#
loop_
_entity.id
_entity.type
_entity.pdbx_description
1 polymer ?
#
loop_
_entity_poly.entity_id
_entity_poly.type
_entity_poly.pdbx_seq_one_letter_code
_entity_poly.pdbx_strand_id
1 'polypeptide(L)'
;MSPLRLRIDGATFRDPQNREVTLHGINIAGDTKLPAKPDQPSHSKEGFFDGDHVSFVNRPFSIEDAHTHFARLKRWGYNTIRYIFTWECIEHEGPGKYDEEFCQHTVRLLRIAKGYGFYVFMDPHQDVWSRFTGGSGAPMWTVYACGLDPQKFHDTQAALVQNTWPEPSEFPKMIWATNYTRLACQVIFTMFFAGKDFLPKCIIDGVNIEDWLQDHFVGACRHLAQRINEAGDLHGDVVIGYETVNEPNKGLIGHPDLGEIPKEQNLKKGTTPTAFQAMLSGSGRAIEVPTWEFGGMGPYKSGTELVDPRGMTAWLDPDTWDDTKYGWKRSPDWELGSDIFAQHGIWDPTSDTLLKPNYFAKHPSTGEEVDPEYFINNYFIDYYRKYRHAIRSLWPEAMMFFQPSPFDIPPRIKGTDIDENNLVFASHFYDGITLITKKWNRYWNVDVLGVLRGRYSNPAFALKVGEQAVRNCFRDQLSEIRKEGYEYMGSHPCIYTEIGIPYDMNDKQSYTTGDYFSQSLAIDANHFAVEGSKAQGYTWWVYTASNSHYWGDNWNGEDLSIYCSEDRQLPTSAPAPGELSPAPSASSLTPRVSPDNLKKTLSVESMSASRSSFSGRTPAEKAGFRAAEAFVRPYPIALHGKLDSYGFDLKQSLFTVSLTSTSQVPNEAPSEMFLPAFHFPAQQTHVEVSSGKWEIRTLEVEGETKGEDAAVQVLRWWYGAGEQKISVRGVKRQRGAGIDGGEAEDEGYLKQYIEMGKQCAVM
;
A
#
# COMPACT_ATOMS: atom_id res chain seq x y z
N MET A 1 -8.20 -30.67 -15.58
CA MET A 1 -7.54 -29.39 -15.32
C MET A 1 -6.17 -29.69 -14.72
N SER A 2 -5.12 -28.96 -15.12
CA SER A 2 -3.82 -29.05 -14.45
C SER A 2 -3.97 -28.63 -12.97
N PRO A 3 -3.19 -29.20 -12.04
CA PRO A 3 -3.27 -28.80 -10.64
C PRO A 3 -2.85 -27.32 -10.48
N LEU A 4 -3.56 -26.59 -9.61
CA LEU A 4 -3.22 -25.20 -9.28
C LEU A 4 -1.82 -25.13 -8.65
N ARG A 5 -1.04 -24.11 -9.03
CA ARG A 5 0.29 -23.86 -8.46
C ARG A 5 0.21 -23.39 -7.00
N LEU A 6 -0.90 -22.80 -6.59
CA LEU A 6 -1.20 -22.40 -5.23
C LEU A 6 -2.66 -22.69 -4.91
N ARG A 7 -2.96 -23.27 -3.74
CA ARG A 7 -4.32 -23.44 -3.22
C ARG A 7 -4.43 -22.96 -1.79
N ILE A 8 -5.64 -22.67 -1.35
CA ILE A 8 -5.96 -22.39 0.05
C ILE A 8 -6.25 -23.72 0.78
N ASP A 9 -5.69 -23.87 1.98
CA ASP A 9 -5.98 -24.95 2.92
C ASP A 9 -6.15 -24.35 4.32
N GLY A 10 -7.42 -24.16 4.71
CA GLY A 10 -7.80 -23.38 5.88
C GLY A 10 -7.15 -21.99 5.84
N ALA A 11 -6.43 -21.64 6.90
CA ALA A 11 -5.76 -20.35 7.02
C ALA A 11 -4.37 -20.29 6.34
N THR A 12 -4.01 -21.21 5.45
CA THR A 12 -2.67 -21.28 4.83
C THR A 12 -2.73 -21.43 3.32
N PHE A 13 -1.65 -21.06 2.63
CA PHE A 13 -1.44 -21.37 1.21
C PHE A 13 -0.56 -22.61 1.06
N ARG A 14 -0.90 -23.46 0.09
CA ARG A 14 -0.19 -24.71 -0.19
C ARG A 14 0.19 -24.84 -1.65
N ASP A 15 1.42 -25.27 -1.91
CA ASP A 15 1.89 -25.65 -3.25
C ASP A 15 1.50 -27.10 -3.59
N PRO A 16 1.75 -27.60 -4.83
CA PRO A 16 1.41 -28.98 -5.22
C PRO A 16 2.12 -30.06 -4.39
N GLN A 17 3.23 -29.74 -3.72
CA GLN A 17 3.96 -30.62 -2.80
C GLN A 17 3.44 -30.54 -1.36
N ASN A 18 2.35 -29.80 -1.13
CA ASN A 18 1.73 -29.56 0.18
C ASN A 18 2.61 -28.79 1.17
N ARG A 19 3.60 -28.04 0.66
CA ARG A 19 4.39 -27.11 1.48
C ARG A 19 3.56 -25.86 1.77
N GLU A 20 3.66 -25.34 2.98
CA GLU A 20 3.07 -24.06 3.37
C GLU A 20 3.87 -22.93 2.71
N VAL A 21 3.19 -22.07 1.94
CA VAL A 21 3.80 -20.98 1.17
C VAL A 21 3.55 -19.64 1.87
N THR A 22 4.60 -18.81 1.99
CA THR A 22 4.47 -17.41 2.43
C THR A 22 4.46 -16.51 1.21
N LEU A 23 3.47 -15.62 1.10
CA LEU A 23 3.45 -14.62 0.03
C LEU A 23 4.23 -13.37 0.47
N HIS A 24 5.47 -13.25 0.02
CA HIS A 24 6.34 -12.11 0.26
C HIS A 24 6.34 -11.26 -1.01
N GLY A 25 5.50 -10.23 -1.04
CA GLY A 25 5.18 -9.56 -2.28
C GLY A 25 5.37 -8.05 -2.29
N ILE A 26 5.04 -7.47 -3.43
CA ILE A 26 5.18 -6.05 -3.71
C ILE A 26 4.07 -5.56 -4.64
N ASN A 27 3.69 -4.31 -4.48
CA ASN A 27 2.75 -3.61 -5.35
C ASN A 27 3.45 -3.13 -6.62
N ILE A 28 2.90 -3.49 -7.78
CA ILE A 28 3.43 -3.10 -9.10
C ILE A 28 2.27 -2.54 -9.94
N ALA A 29 2.29 -1.28 -10.35
CA ALA A 29 3.24 -0.23 -9.93
C ALA A 29 2.50 1.06 -9.67
N GLY A 30 3.12 1.94 -8.87
CA GLY A 30 2.62 3.29 -8.65
C GLY A 30 2.41 4.06 -9.97
N ASP A 31 3.22 3.76 -10.99
CA ASP A 31 3.09 4.30 -12.35
C ASP A 31 1.73 4.03 -13.00
N THR A 32 1.05 2.94 -12.63
CA THR A 32 -0.22 2.55 -13.25
C THR A 32 -1.38 3.44 -12.81
N LYS A 33 -1.17 4.29 -11.80
CA LYS A 33 -2.11 5.34 -11.40
C LYS A 33 -2.22 6.47 -12.45
N LEU A 34 -1.30 6.53 -13.41
CA LEU A 34 -1.12 7.66 -14.33
C LEU A 34 -0.98 7.19 -15.80
N PRO A 35 -1.59 7.90 -16.77
CA PRO A 35 -1.39 7.61 -18.19
C PRO A 35 0.09 7.57 -18.60
N ALA A 36 0.43 6.69 -19.55
CA ALA A 36 1.75 6.66 -20.17
C ALA A 36 1.82 7.56 -21.42
N LYS A 37 0.70 7.74 -22.13
CA LYS A 37 0.63 8.58 -23.34
C LYS A 37 -0.67 9.41 -23.36
N PRO A 38 -0.57 10.75 -23.46
CA PRO A 38 0.62 11.52 -23.12
C PRO A 38 1.11 11.17 -21.70
N ASP A 39 2.40 11.37 -21.42
CA ASP A 39 2.89 11.19 -20.05
C ASP A 39 2.26 12.26 -19.17
N GLN A 40 1.34 11.84 -18.29
CA GLN A 40 0.45 12.74 -17.56
C GLN A 40 0.60 12.52 -16.05
N PRO A 41 1.73 12.96 -15.43
CA PRO A 41 1.87 12.92 -14.00
C PRO A 41 0.91 13.90 -13.32
N SER A 42 0.63 13.70 -12.02
CA SER A 42 -0.41 14.46 -11.30
C SER A 42 -0.15 15.96 -11.20
N HIS A 43 1.09 16.40 -11.40
CA HIS A 43 1.50 17.80 -11.37
C HIS A 43 1.43 18.49 -12.76
N SER A 44 1.22 17.74 -13.85
CA SER A 44 1.18 18.30 -15.21
C SER A 44 -0.18 18.93 -15.50
N LYS A 45 -0.16 20.21 -15.93
CA LYS A 45 -1.36 21.00 -16.24
C LYS A 45 -1.86 20.77 -17.67
N GLU A 46 -0.93 20.71 -18.62
CA GLU A 46 -1.23 20.60 -20.03
C GLU A 46 -1.92 19.26 -20.33
N GLY A 47 -3.00 19.30 -21.11
CA GLY A 47 -3.74 18.10 -21.51
C GLY A 47 -4.47 17.35 -20.38
N PHE A 48 -4.41 17.80 -19.12
CA PHE A 48 -4.91 17.00 -18.00
C PHE A 48 -6.39 16.61 -18.12
N PHE A 49 -7.23 17.54 -18.59
CA PHE A 49 -8.67 17.31 -18.77
C PHE A 49 -9.03 16.66 -20.12
N ASP A 50 -8.04 16.24 -20.91
CA ASP A 50 -8.26 15.37 -22.07
C ASP A 50 -8.17 13.90 -21.66
N GLY A 51 -9.16 13.45 -20.89
CA GLY A 51 -9.19 12.09 -20.35
C GLY A 51 -9.62 11.00 -21.33
N ASP A 52 -10.18 11.37 -22.48
CA ASP A 52 -10.72 10.41 -23.45
C ASP A 52 -9.64 9.90 -24.41
N HIS A 53 -8.51 10.62 -24.54
CA HIS A 53 -7.44 10.33 -25.49
C HIS A 53 -6.11 10.00 -24.77
N VAL A 54 -6.19 9.18 -23.74
CA VAL A 54 -5.04 8.69 -22.98
C VAL A 54 -4.77 7.22 -23.27
N SER A 55 -3.56 6.75 -23.03
CA SER A 55 -3.24 5.32 -23.05
C SER A 55 -2.36 4.95 -21.87
N PHE A 56 -2.66 3.79 -21.30
CA PHE A 56 -1.90 3.17 -20.21
C PHE A 56 -1.01 2.03 -20.72
N VAL A 57 -0.95 1.80 -22.03
CA VAL A 57 0.01 0.86 -22.62
C VAL A 57 1.42 1.28 -22.23
N ASN A 58 2.22 0.32 -21.76
CA ASN A 58 3.53 0.52 -21.09
C ASN A 58 3.45 0.96 -19.62
N ARG A 59 2.30 0.82 -18.96
CA ARG A 59 2.20 0.75 -17.50
C ARG A 59 1.97 -0.70 -17.06
N PRO A 60 2.65 -1.19 -16.00
CA PRO A 60 3.58 -0.48 -15.11
C PRO A 60 4.92 -0.08 -15.76
N PHE A 61 5.33 -0.74 -16.83
CA PHE A 61 6.53 -0.44 -17.63
C PHE A 61 6.42 -1.09 -19.01
N SER A 62 7.34 -0.79 -19.93
CA SER A 62 7.36 -1.36 -21.28
C SER A 62 7.59 -2.88 -21.24
N ILE A 63 7.24 -3.59 -22.34
CA ILE A 63 7.54 -5.03 -22.46
C ILE A 63 9.05 -5.27 -22.48
N GLU A 64 9.77 -4.35 -23.11
CA GLU A 64 11.23 -4.37 -23.27
C GLU A 64 11.95 -4.25 -21.92
N ASP A 65 11.42 -3.44 -20.99
CA ASP A 65 12.02 -3.25 -19.66
C ASP A 65 11.56 -4.29 -18.63
N ALA A 66 10.54 -5.09 -18.96
CA ALA A 66 9.86 -5.98 -18.02
C ALA A 66 10.80 -6.98 -17.36
N HIS A 67 11.67 -7.62 -18.14
CA HIS A 67 12.65 -8.57 -17.63
C HIS A 67 13.63 -7.93 -16.63
N THR A 68 14.07 -6.70 -16.90
CA THR A 68 14.95 -5.95 -15.99
C THR A 68 14.28 -5.73 -14.62
N HIS A 69 13.01 -5.32 -14.63
CA HIS A 69 12.27 -5.06 -13.41
C HIS A 69 11.92 -6.34 -12.65
N PHE A 70 11.43 -7.38 -13.33
CA PHE A 70 11.09 -8.65 -12.70
C PHE A 70 12.32 -9.38 -12.17
N ALA A 71 13.44 -9.40 -12.89
CA ALA A 71 14.68 -9.98 -12.41
C ALA A 71 15.18 -9.28 -11.13
N ARG A 72 15.07 -7.94 -11.07
CA ARG A 72 15.41 -7.16 -9.87
C ARG A 72 14.55 -7.56 -8.67
N LEU A 73 13.24 -7.61 -8.85
CA LEU A 73 12.32 -7.98 -7.77
C LEU A 73 12.56 -9.41 -7.27
N LYS A 74 12.85 -10.37 -8.17
CA LYS A 74 13.26 -11.73 -7.78
C LYS A 74 14.55 -11.74 -6.96
N ARG A 75 15.58 -10.99 -7.37
CA ARG A 75 16.84 -10.87 -6.64
C ARG A 75 16.66 -10.26 -5.24
N TRP A 76 15.66 -9.38 -5.09
CA TRP A 76 15.30 -8.79 -3.79
C TRP A 76 14.47 -9.72 -2.91
N GLY A 77 14.03 -10.87 -3.43
CA GLY A 77 13.34 -11.92 -2.68
C GLY A 77 11.84 -11.96 -2.90
N TYR A 78 11.26 -11.02 -3.64
CA TYR A 78 9.81 -11.01 -3.86
C TYR A 78 9.36 -12.24 -4.66
N ASN A 79 8.27 -12.89 -4.21
CA ASN A 79 7.64 -14.01 -4.90
C ASN A 79 6.20 -13.71 -5.33
N THR A 80 5.61 -12.60 -4.86
CA THR A 80 4.22 -12.24 -5.12
C THR A 80 4.12 -10.81 -5.62
N ILE A 81 3.19 -10.54 -6.52
CA ILE A 81 2.90 -9.22 -7.07
C ILE A 81 1.41 -8.92 -6.85
N ARG A 82 1.13 -7.79 -6.21
CA ARG A 82 -0.17 -7.12 -6.32
C ARG A 82 -0.13 -6.28 -7.60
N TYR A 83 -0.77 -6.77 -8.65
CA TYR A 83 -0.75 -6.11 -9.96
C TYR A 83 -1.86 -5.07 -10.00
N ILE A 84 -1.46 -3.82 -9.89
CA ILE A 84 -2.33 -2.65 -9.89
C ILE A 84 -2.82 -2.40 -11.30
N PHE A 85 -4.11 -2.18 -11.46
CA PHE A 85 -4.69 -1.58 -12.66
C PHE A 85 -5.84 -0.66 -12.24
N THR A 86 -6.03 0.46 -12.93
CA THR A 86 -7.14 1.38 -12.65
C THR A 86 -8.34 1.06 -13.53
N TRP A 87 -9.53 1.56 -13.21
CA TRP A 87 -10.64 1.44 -14.15
C TRP A 87 -10.39 2.26 -15.42
N GLU A 88 -9.75 3.43 -15.30
CA GLU A 88 -9.37 4.30 -16.41
C GLU A 88 -8.47 3.59 -17.43
N CYS A 89 -7.52 2.76 -16.99
CA CYS A 89 -6.64 2.07 -17.94
C CYS A 89 -7.37 1.07 -18.86
N ILE A 90 -8.58 0.63 -18.47
CA ILE A 90 -9.40 -0.30 -19.26
C ILE A 90 -10.46 0.46 -20.05
N GLU A 91 -11.04 1.54 -19.52
CA GLU A 91 -12.27 2.14 -20.07
C GLU A 91 -12.22 3.69 -20.10
N HIS A 92 -11.09 4.28 -20.51
CA HIS A 92 -10.92 5.73 -20.54
C HIS A 92 -11.82 6.45 -21.57
N GLU A 93 -12.05 5.87 -22.76
CA GLU A 93 -12.73 6.54 -23.89
C GLU A 93 -14.26 6.72 -23.65
N GLY A 94 -14.85 5.93 -22.76
CA GLY A 94 -16.28 5.97 -22.48
C GLY A 94 -16.85 4.63 -22.04
N PRO A 95 -18.11 4.61 -21.56
CA PRO A 95 -18.76 3.39 -21.08
C PRO A 95 -18.89 2.33 -22.19
N GLY A 96 -18.53 1.10 -21.87
CA GLY A 96 -18.46 -0.06 -22.76
C GLY A 96 -17.30 -0.06 -23.77
N LYS A 97 -16.39 0.93 -23.73
CA LYS A 97 -15.28 1.05 -24.69
C LYS A 97 -13.96 0.64 -24.06
N TYR A 98 -13.60 -0.63 -24.23
CA TYR A 98 -12.42 -1.20 -23.59
C TYR A 98 -11.12 -1.03 -24.40
N ASP A 99 -10.04 -0.63 -23.74
CA ASP A 99 -8.69 -0.56 -24.31
C ASP A 99 -8.08 -1.96 -24.44
N GLU A 100 -8.24 -2.51 -25.64
CA GLU A 100 -7.69 -3.83 -26.01
C GLU A 100 -6.17 -3.85 -26.04
N GLU A 101 -5.51 -2.74 -26.38
CA GLU A 101 -4.05 -2.68 -26.45
C GLU A 101 -3.46 -2.78 -25.04
N PHE A 102 -4.07 -2.10 -24.07
CA PHE A 102 -3.73 -2.22 -22.66
C PHE A 102 -3.94 -3.65 -22.15
N CYS A 103 -5.11 -4.25 -22.42
CA CYS A 103 -5.38 -5.63 -22.00
C CYS A 103 -4.33 -6.61 -22.56
N GLN A 104 -3.94 -6.47 -23.83
CA GLN A 104 -2.90 -7.29 -24.44
C GLN A 104 -1.51 -7.02 -23.86
N HIS A 105 -1.20 -5.76 -23.51
CA HIS A 105 0.02 -5.40 -22.81
C HIS A 105 0.10 -6.11 -21.44
N THR A 106 -0.97 -6.07 -20.64
CA THR A 106 -1.05 -6.78 -19.36
C THR A 106 -0.85 -8.29 -19.51
N VAL A 107 -1.52 -8.93 -20.49
CA VAL A 107 -1.35 -10.37 -20.75
C VAL A 107 0.11 -10.73 -21.06
N ARG A 108 0.81 -9.90 -21.85
CA ARG A 108 2.24 -10.10 -22.15
C ARG A 108 3.11 -9.94 -20.90
N LEU A 109 2.88 -8.92 -20.09
CA LEU A 109 3.62 -8.74 -18.82
C LEU A 109 3.41 -9.90 -17.86
N LEU A 110 2.17 -10.41 -17.73
CA LEU A 110 1.88 -11.56 -16.88
C LEU A 110 2.61 -12.82 -17.34
N ARG A 111 2.78 -13.03 -18.66
CA ARG A 111 3.60 -14.13 -19.19
C ARG A 111 5.08 -13.98 -18.84
N ILE A 112 5.61 -12.76 -18.86
CA ILE A 112 6.98 -12.52 -18.43
C ILE A 112 7.10 -12.77 -16.91
N ALA A 113 6.16 -12.27 -16.10
CA ALA A 113 6.12 -12.52 -14.66
C ALA A 113 6.03 -14.03 -14.31
N LYS A 114 5.32 -14.81 -15.14
CA LYS A 114 5.26 -16.27 -15.05
C LYS A 114 6.64 -16.92 -15.21
N GLY A 115 7.44 -16.47 -16.18
CA GLY A 115 8.83 -16.95 -16.37
C GLY A 115 9.70 -16.75 -15.13
N TYR A 116 9.47 -15.67 -14.38
CA TYR A 116 10.15 -15.41 -13.11
C TYR A 116 9.53 -16.14 -11.90
N GLY A 117 8.47 -16.92 -12.11
CA GLY A 117 7.80 -17.70 -11.08
C GLY A 117 7.13 -16.83 -10.02
N PHE A 118 6.58 -15.67 -10.37
CA PHE A 118 5.74 -14.91 -9.45
C PHE A 118 4.37 -15.57 -9.25
N TYR A 119 3.74 -15.26 -8.10
CA TYR A 119 2.31 -15.30 -7.93
C TYR A 119 1.76 -13.88 -8.12
N VAL A 120 0.65 -13.73 -8.82
CA VAL A 120 0.06 -12.42 -9.13
C VAL A 120 -1.41 -12.44 -8.74
N PHE A 121 -1.85 -11.46 -7.99
CA PHE A 121 -3.28 -11.16 -7.86
C PHE A 121 -3.56 -9.77 -8.41
N MET A 122 -4.70 -9.65 -9.07
CA MET A 122 -5.08 -8.43 -9.80
C MET A 122 -5.85 -7.49 -8.86
N ASP A 123 -5.46 -6.23 -8.82
CA ASP A 123 -6.01 -5.21 -7.93
C ASP A 123 -6.66 -4.07 -8.74
N PRO A 124 -8.01 -3.97 -8.72
CA PRO A 124 -8.75 -2.82 -9.21
C PRO A 124 -8.50 -1.61 -8.30
N HIS A 125 -7.48 -0.83 -8.65
CA HIS A 125 -6.94 0.21 -7.79
C HIS A 125 -7.62 1.56 -8.00
N GLN A 126 -7.82 2.27 -6.90
CA GLN A 126 -8.28 3.65 -6.87
C GLN A 126 -7.78 4.35 -5.60
N ASP A 127 -7.60 5.66 -5.69
CA ASP A 127 -7.54 6.54 -4.54
C ASP A 127 -8.47 7.73 -4.81
N VAL A 128 -9.30 8.08 -3.83
CA VAL A 128 -10.26 9.18 -3.92
C VAL A 128 -11.00 9.21 -5.26
N TRP A 129 -11.45 8.04 -5.73
CA TRP A 129 -12.17 7.78 -6.97
C TRP A 129 -11.37 7.90 -8.27
N SER A 130 -10.78 9.06 -8.56
CA SER A 130 -10.24 9.39 -9.89
C SER A 130 -9.11 10.41 -9.81
N ARG A 131 -8.25 10.47 -10.83
CA ARG A 131 -7.26 11.55 -10.94
C ARG A 131 -7.92 12.93 -11.03
N PHE A 132 -9.12 13.01 -11.57
CA PHE A 132 -9.91 14.25 -11.65
C PHE A 132 -10.51 14.70 -10.32
N THR A 133 -10.52 13.82 -9.31
CA THR A 133 -10.90 14.11 -7.92
C THR A 133 -9.70 14.13 -6.98
N GLY A 134 -8.48 14.25 -7.54
CA GLY A 134 -7.24 14.41 -6.80
C GLY A 134 -6.52 13.11 -6.46
N GLY A 135 -6.89 11.97 -7.06
CA GLY A 135 -6.24 10.67 -6.82
C GLY A 135 -6.00 9.84 -8.06
N SER A 136 -6.59 8.66 -8.14
CA SER A 136 -6.44 7.71 -9.26
C SER A 136 -7.63 6.72 -9.29
N GLY A 137 -7.86 6.04 -10.42
CA GLY A 137 -8.86 4.96 -10.49
C GLY A 137 -9.83 5.07 -11.66
N ALA A 138 -10.96 5.73 -11.45
CA ALA A 138 -12.07 5.81 -12.39
C ALA A 138 -11.83 6.81 -13.54
N PRO A 139 -12.30 6.50 -14.76
CA PRO A 139 -12.19 7.38 -15.92
C PRO A 139 -13.05 8.64 -15.80
N MET A 140 -12.71 9.67 -16.57
CA MET A 140 -13.33 11.00 -16.51
C MET A 140 -14.85 10.98 -16.69
N TRP A 141 -15.34 10.13 -17.60
CA TRP A 141 -16.75 10.02 -17.91
C TRP A 141 -17.60 9.63 -16.70
N THR A 142 -17.04 8.98 -15.68
CA THR A 142 -17.76 8.64 -14.44
C THR A 142 -18.07 9.88 -13.60
N VAL A 143 -17.18 10.88 -13.61
CA VAL A 143 -17.39 12.17 -12.93
C VAL A 143 -18.52 12.92 -13.62
N TYR A 144 -18.51 12.93 -14.95
CA TYR A 144 -19.59 13.51 -15.75
C TYR A 144 -20.91 12.76 -15.58
N ALA A 145 -20.89 11.43 -15.55
CA ALA A 145 -22.08 10.61 -15.28
C ALA A 145 -22.71 10.96 -13.92
N CYS A 146 -21.91 11.31 -12.91
CA CYS A 146 -22.40 11.80 -11.61
C CYS A 146 -22.90 13.27 -11.62
N GLY A 147 -22.87 13.94 -12.77
CA GLY A 147 -23.34 15.31 -12.94
C GLY A 147 -22.31 16.38 -12.58
N LEU A 148 -21.05 16.00 -12.33
CA LEU A 148 -20.00 16.87 -11.84
C LEU A 148 -19.05 17.32 -12.95
N ASP A 149 -18.50 18.53 -12.81
CA ASP A 149 -17.53 19.12 -13.73
C ASP A 149 -16.16 19.27 -13.05
N PRO A 150 -15.18 18.39 -13.37
CA PRO A 150 -13.89 18.37 -12.69
C PRO A 150 -13.05 19.62 -12.97
N GLN A 151 -13.36 20.39 -14.02
CA GLN A 151 -12.65 21.64 -14.30
C GLN A 151 -12.96 22.75 -13.30
N LYS A 152 -14.07 22.63 -12.57
CA LYS A 152 -14.57 23.63 -11.61
C LYS A 152 -14.25 23.27 -10.15
N PHE A 153 -13.58 22.13 -9.91
CA PHE A 153 -13.33 21.62 -8.56
C PHE A 153 -12.38 22.48 -7.74
N HIS A 154 -11.39 23.12 -8.37
CA HIS A 154 -10.47 24.02 -7.68
C HIS A 154 -11.20 25.23 -7.06
N ASP A 155 -12.02 25.94 -7.85
CA ASP A 155 -12.75 27.13 -7.39
C ASP A 155 -13.84 26.80 -6.37
N THR A 156 -14.52 25.67 -6.54
CA THR A 156 -15.59 25.21 -5.63
C THR A 156 -15.07 24.47 -4.40
N GLN A 157 -13.79 24.11 -4.42
CA GLN A 157 -13.15 23.15 -3.52
C GLN A 157 -13.88 21.79 -3.39
N ALA A 158 -14.62 21.39 -4.44
CA ALA A 158 -15.26 20.07 -4.50
C ALA A 158 -14.25 18.92 -4.51
N ALA A 159 -13.02 19.18 -4.97
CA ALA A 159 -11.83 18.37 -4.75
C ALA A 159 -10.58 19.26 -4.86
N LEU A 160 -9.50 18.88 -4.17
CA LEU A 160 -8.18 19.50 -4.33
C LEU A 160 -7.30 18.62 -5.22
N VAL A 161 -6.87 19.15 -6.36
CA VAL A 161 -6.14 18.40 -7.38
C VAL A 161 -4.82 19.10 -7.68
N GLN A 162 -3.71 18.35 -7.66
CA GLN A 162 -2.35 18.91 -7.72
C GLN A 162 -2.09 19.74 -8.99
N ASN A 163 -2.53 19.29 -10.16
CA ASN A 163 -2.32 20.01 -11.42
C ASN A 163 -3.03 21.37 -11.45
N THR A 164 -4.17 21.49 -10.76
CA THR A 164 -4.91 22.76 -10.65
C THR A 164 -4.38 23.67 -9.54
N TRP A 165 -3.52 23.15 -8.67
CA TRP A 165 -2.89 23.96 -7.62
C TRP A 165 -2.04 25.07 -8.25
N PRO A 166 -2.03 26.29 -7.68
CA PRO A 166 -1.29 27.42 -8.25
C PRO A 166 0.15 27.03 -8.60
N GLU A 167 0.88 26.48 -7.62
CA GLU A 167 2.23 25.93 -7.75
C GLU A 167 2.24 24.42 -7.44
N PRO A 168 2.15 23.52 -8.44
CA PRO A 168 2.00 22.08 -8.20
C PRO A 168 3.10 21.43 -7.33
N SER A 169 4.31 22.00 -7.31
CA SER A 169 5.42 21.57 -6.46
C SER A 169 5.22 21.90 -4.97
N GLU A 170 4.34 22.86 -4.65
CA GLU A 170 3.97 23.26 -3.30
C GLU A 170 2.65 22.63 -2.83
N PHE A 171 2.11 21.68 -3.60
CA PHE A 171 0.89 20.96 -3.22
C PHE A 171 1.06 20.32 -1.83
N PRO A 172 0.20 20.63 -0.85
CA PRO A 172 0.46 20.23 0.53
C PRO A 172 0.49 18.71 0.73
N LYS A 173 1.56 18.21 1.35
CA LYS A 173 1.76 16.78 1.67
C LYS A 173 0.49 16.15 2.26
N MET A 174 0.03 15.01 1.75
CA MET A 174 -1.15 14.26 2.24
C MET A 174 -2.49 15.02 2.22
N ILE A 175 -2.60 16.21 1.62
CA ILE A 175 -3.89 16.93 1.57
C ILE A 175 -4.90 16.24 0.66
N TRP A 176 -4.41 15.53 -0.37
CA TRP A 176 -5.25 14.80 -1.33
C TRP A 176 -6.19 13.81 -0.65
N ALA A 177 -5.77 13.18 0.45
CA ALA A 177 -6.60 12.21 1.17
C ALA A 177 -7.82 12.86 1.85
N THR A 178 -7.83 14.18 2.02
CA THR A 178 -9.03 14.92 2.48
C THR A 178 -10.14 14.97 1.43
N ASN A 179 -9.85 14.64 0.16
CA ASN A 179 -10.86 14.60 -0.89
C ASN A 179 -11.95 13.56 -0.62
N TYR A 180 -11.67 12.48 0.13
CA TYR A 180 -12.69 11.52 0.57
C TYR A 180 -13.87 12.19 1.31
N THR A 181 -13.65 13.34 1.96
CA THR A 181 -14.68 14.09 2.68
C THR A 181 -15.08 15.39 2.00
N ARG A 182 -14.79 15.54 0.70
CA ARG A 182 -15.24 16.69 -0.11
C ARG A 182 -16.35 16.26 -1.05
N LEU A 183 -17.06 17.25 -1.60
CA LEU A 183 -18.29 17.06 -2.37
C LEU A 183 -18.15 15.98 -3.44
N ALA A 184 -17.08 16.02 -4.26
CA ALA A 184 -16.97 15.12 -5.40
C ALA A 184 -16.96 13.65 -4.96
N CYS A 185 -16.09 13.27 -4.01
CA CYS A 185 -16.06 11.90 -3.50
C CYS A 185 -17.31 11.56 -2.68
N GLN A 186 -17.84 12.50 -1.88
CA GLN A 186 -19.07 12.30 -1.12
C GLN A 186 -20.25 11.94 -2.03
N VAL A 187 -20.42 12.64 -3.15
CA VAL A 187 -21.46 12.36 -4.16
C VAL A 187 -21.20 11.01 -4.81
N ILE A 188 -20.01 10.83 -5.39
CA ILE A 188 -19.72 9.69 -6.27
C ILE A 188 -19.75 8.36 -5.49
N PHE A 189 -19.11 8.27 -4.32
CA PHE A 189 -19.15 7.03 -3.54
C PHE A 189 -20.55 6.71 -2.99
N THR A 190 -21.35 7.73 -2.66
CA THR A 190 -22.74 7.51 -2.25
C THR A 190 -23.57 6.98 -3.42
N MET A 191 -23.38 7.54 -4.62
CA MET A 191 -24.01 7.02 -5.85
C MET A 191 -23.57 5.58 -6.14
N PHE A 192 -22.28 5.28 -6.03
CA PHE A 192 -21.72 3.97 -6.37
C PHE A 192 -22.20 2.84 -5.46
N PHE A 193 -22.37 3.09 -4.15
CA PHE A 193 -22.72 2.04 -3.20
C PHE A 193 -24.17 2.03 -2.73
N ALA A 194 -24.87 3.17 -2.74
CA ALA A 194 -26.22 3.28 -2.19
C ALA A 194 -27.10 4.30 -2.93
N GLY A 195 -26.86 4.46 -4.24
CA GLY A 195 -27.62 5.37 -5.09
C GLY A 195 -29.10 5.02 -5.18
N LYS A 196 -29.48 3.74 -5.12
CA LYS A 196 -30.90 3.32 -5.19
C LYS A 196 -31.68 3.81 -3.99
N ASP A 197 -31.10 3.71 -2.80
CA ASP A 197 -31.79 4.05 -1.56
C ASP A 197 -31.77 5.55 -1.30
N PHE A 198 -30.59 6.18 -1.41
CA PHE A 198 -30.44 7.59 -1.00
C PHE A 198 -30.61 8.59 -2.15
N LEU A 199 -30.38 8.20 -3.40
CA LEU A 199 -30.41 9.07 -4.57
C LEU A 199 -31.29 8.50 -5.71
N PRO A 200 -32.55 8.11 -5.45
CA PRO A 200 -33.37 7.37 -6.40
C PRO A 200 -33.67 8.11 -7.72
N LYS A 201 -33.54 9.44 -7.76
CA LYS A 201 -33.71 10.22 -9.00
C LYS A 201 -32.54 10.05 -9.98
N CYS A 202 -31.38 9.62 -9.50
CA CYS A 202 -30.17 9.47 -10.30
C CYS A 202 -30.27 8.23 -11.20
N ILE A 203 -30.88 8.40 -12.36
CA ILE A 203 -31.13 7.32 -13.31
C ILE A 203 -30.49 7.68 -14.65
N ILE A 204 -29.69 6.75 -15.19
CA ILE A 204 -29.07 6.81 -16.51
C ILE A 204 -29.50 5.56 -17.28
N ASP A 205 -29.95 5.73 -18.53
CA ASP A 205 -30.40 4.64 -19.42
C ASP A 205 -31.50 3.74 -18.80
N GLY A 206 -32.32 4.33 -17.92
CA GLY A 206 -33.39 3.62 -17.20
C GLY A 206 -32.91 2.78 -16.01
N VAL A 207 -31.63 2.85 -15.65
CA VAL A 207 -31.00 2.14 -14.53
C VAL A 207 -30.54 3.17 -13.49
N ASN A 208 -30.69 2.87 -12.19
CA ASN A 208 -30.15 3.75 -11.15
C ASN A 208 -28.61 3.80 -11.26
N ILE A 209 -28.04 4.98 -10.97
CA ILE A 209 -26.61 5.26 -11.08
C ILE A 209 -25.72 4.27 -10.31
N GLU A 210 -26.22 3.69 -9.22
CA GLU A 210 -25.52 2.65 -8.45
C GLU A 210 -25.24 1.42 -9.30
N ASP A 211 -26.30 0.81 -9.83
CA ASP A 211 -26.18 -0.39 -10.66
C ASP A 211 -25.44 -0.08 -11.95
N TRP A 212 -25.69 1.09 -12.56
CA TRP A 212 -25.05 1.52 -13.81
C TRP A 212 -23.53 1.68 -13.65
N LEU A 213 -23.05 2.39 -12.62
CA LEU A 213 -21.61 2.52 -12.36
C LEU A 213 -20.98 1.18 -11.96
N GLN A 214 -21.64 0.40 -11.10
CA GLN A 214 -21.13 -0.91 -10.70
C GLN A 214 -21.08 -1.88 -11.89
N ASP A 215 -22.06 -1.86 -12.80
CA ASP A 215 -22.09 -2.71 -13.99
C ASP A 215 -20.92 -2.41 -14.92
N HIS A 216 -20.62 -1.13 -15.18
CA HIS A 216 -19.48 -0.76 -16.01
C HIS A 216 -18.14 -1.07 -15.33
N PHE A 217 -17.98 -0.73 -14.04
CA PHE A 217 -16.76 -1.05 -13.30
C PHE A 217 -16.48 -2.56 -13.24
N VAL A 218 -17.49 -3.36 -12.85
CA VAL A 218 -17.38 -4.83 -12.81
C VAL A 218 -17.20 -5.38 -14.21
N GLY A 219 -17.85 -4.79 -15.22
CA GLY A 219 -17.71 -5.13 -16.63
C GLY A 219 -16.28 -4.95 -17.13
N ALA A 220 -15.64 -3.82 -16.84
CA ALA A 220 -14.24 -3.54 -17.18
C ALA A 220 -13.29 -4.52 -16.50
N CYS A 221 -13.44 -4.77 -15.19
CA CYS A 221 -12.63 -5.74 -14.47
C CYS A 221 -12.81 -7.16 -15.03
N ARG A 222 -14.06 -7.57 -15.31
CA ARG A 222 -14.38 -8.85 -15.95
C ARG A 222 -13.77 -8.94 -17.34
N HIS A 223 -13.75 -7.85 -18.11
CA HIS A 223 -13.18 -7.82 -19.45
C HIS A 223 -11.68 -8.12 -19.44
N LEU A 224 -10.92 -7.46 -18.55
CA LEU A 224 -9.50 -7.78 -18.38
C LEU A 224 -9.30 -9.23 -17.92
N ALA A 225 -10.09 -9.68 -16.93
CA ALA A 225 -10.06 -11.07 -16.48
C ALA A 225 -10.38 -12.07 -17.59
N GLN A 226 -11.28 -11.72 -18.52
CA GLN A 226 -11.64 -12.53 -19.67
C GLN A 226 -10.45 -12.66 -20.64
N ARG A 227 -9.72 -11.57 -20.91
CA ARG A 227 -8.50 -11.63 -21.75
C ARG A 227 -7.39 -12.47 -21.12
N ILE A 228 -7.25 -12.41 -19.80
CA ILE A 228 -6.33 -13.28 -19.06
C ILE A 228 -6.77 -14.75 -19.15
N ASN A 229 -8.06 -15.04 -19.07
CA ASN A 229 -8.59 -16.40 -19.20
C ASN A 229 -8.42 -16.96 -20.62
N GLU A 230 -8.72 -16.15 -21.65
CA GLU A 230 -8.57 -16.49 -23.07
C GLU A 230 -7.12 -16.79 -23.46
N ALA A 231 -6.14 -16.22 -22.74
CA ALA A 231 -4.72 -16.54 -22.92
C ALA A 231 -4.41 -18.02 -22.63
N GLY A 232 -5.23 -18.69 -21.79
CA GLY A 232 -5.22 -20.13 -21.56
C GLY A 232 -4.09 -20.67 -20.68
N ASP A 233 -3.12 -19.84 -20.32
CA ASP A 233 -1.89 -20.28 -19.63
C ASP A 233 -1.53 -19.45 -18.38
N LEU A 234 -2.41 -18.55 -17.93
CA LEU A 234 -2.14 -17.61 -16.83
C LEU A 234 -2.86 -17.95 -15.51
N HIS A 235 -4.17 -18.20 -15.55
CA HIS A 235 -4.97 -18.54 -14.36
C HIS A 235 -4.53 -19.86 -13.72
N GLY A 236 -4.37 -19.84 -12.40
CA GLY A 236 -3.94 -21.00 -11.62
C GLY A 236 -2.44 -21.31 -11.69
N ASP A 237 -1.68 -20.57 -12.51
CA ASP A 237 -0.22 -20.64 -12.60
C ASP A 237 0.42 -19.36 -12.05
N VAL A 238 0.42 -18.28 -12.84
CA VAL A 238 0.93 -16.97 -12.40
C VAL A 238 -0.17 -16.12 -11.78
N VAL A 239 -1.38 -16.09 -12.35
CA VAL A 239 -2.50 -15.34 -11.76
C VAL A 239 -3.26 -16.25 -10.79
N ILE A 240 -3.23 -15.90 -9.51
CA ILE A 240 -3.82 -16.69 -8.41
C ILE A 240 -5.20 -16.20 -7.97
N GLY A 241 -5.55 -14.93 -8.26
CA GLY A 241 -6.80 -14.36 -7.77
C GLY A 241 -6.98 -12.87 -8.08
N TYR A 242 -8.03 -12.31 -7.48
CA TYR A 242 -8.51 -10.96 -7.71
C TYR A 242 -8.90 -10.30 -6.39
N GLU A 243 -8.46 -9.07 -6.17
CA GLU A 243 -8.92 -8.20 -5.09
C GLU A 243 -10.20 -7.47 -5.49
N THR A 244 -11.02 -7.10 -4.50
CA THR A 244 -12.36 -6.54 -4.74
C THR A 244 -12.33 -5.15 -5.35
N VAL A 245 -11.75 -4.21 -4.62
CA VAL A 245 -11.54 -2.80 -4.98
C VAL A 245 -10.64 -2.23 -3.89
N ASN A 246 -9.65 -1.44 -4.28
CA ASN A 246 -8.76 -0.80 -3.33
C ASN A 246 -9.51 0.17 -2.40
N GLU A 247 -9.32 0.02 -1.10
CA GLU A 247 -9.76 0.94 -0.03
C GLU A 247 -11.17 1.53 -0.26
N PRO A 248 -12.23 0.69 -0.27
CA PRO A 248 -13.59 1.16 -0.55
C PRO A 248 -13.96 2.31 0.39
N ASN A 249 -14.63 3.34 -0.14
CA ASN A 249 -15.11 4.46 0.67
C ASN A 249 -16.64 4.53 0.62
N LYS A 250 -17.27 4.79 1.76
CA LYS A 250 -18.73 4.79 1.91
C LYS A 250 -19.41 6.11 1.53
N GLY A 251 -18.66 7.13 1.12
CA GLY A 251 -19.21 8.46 0.85
C GLY A 251 -19.96 9.01 2.08
N LEU A 252 -21.22 9.40 1.89
CA LEU A 252 -22.10 9.88 2.95
C LEU A 252 -22.89 8.77 3.66
N ILE A 253 -22.76 7.50 3.26
CA ILE A 253 -23.54 6.40 3.84
C ILE A 253 -23.22 6.29 5.35
N GLY A 254 -24.26 6.43 6.17
CA GLY A 254 -24.16 6.47 7.62
C GLY A 254 -23.56 7.76 8.19
N HIS A 255 -23.55 8.86 7.43
CA HIS A 255 -23.12 10.16 7.93
C HIS A 255 -24.10 10.66 9.01
N PRO A 256 -23.65 10.94 10.24
CA PRO A 256 -24.54 11.19 11.37
C PRO A 256 -25.30 12.50 11.24
N ASP A 257 -24.61 13.60 10.89
CA ASP A 257 -25.22 14.92 10.71
C ASP A 257 -24.44 15.73 9.66
N LEU A 258 -25.08 16.10 8.56
CA LEU A 258 -24.47 16.82 7.44
C LEU A 258 -23.98 18.23 7.80
N GLY A 259 -24.52 18.82 8.88
CA GLY A 259 -24.13 20.13 9.39
C GLY A 259 -22.84 20.11 10.24
N GLU A 260 -22.30 18.94 10.55
CA GLU A 260 -21.14 18.77 11.44
C GLU A 260 -20.01 17.97 10.76
N ILE A 261 -18.79 18.16 11.26
CA ILE A 261 -17.67 17.26 10.93
C ILE A 261 -17.72 16.11 11.95
N PRO A 262 -17.90 14.84 11.51
CA PRO A 262 -17.98 13.70 12.44
C PRO A 262 -16.75 13.59 13.33
N LYS A 263 -16.94 13.13 14.58
CA LYS A 263 -15.83 12.96 15.53
C LYS A 263 -14.85 11.89 15.06
N GLU A 264 -15.37 10.91 14.33
CA GLU A 264 -14.65 9.76 13.78
C GLU A 264 -13.79 10.16 12.58
N GLN A 265 -14.01 11.34 11.98
CA GLN A 265 -13.18 11.87 10.90
C GLN A 265 -11.82 12.33 11.44
N ASN A 266 -10.87 11.40 11.51
CA ASN A 266 -9.55 11.65 12.06
C ASN A 266 -8.59 12.36 11.09
N LEU A 267 -8.83 12.27 9.78
CA LEU A 267 -8.04 12.96 8.78
C LEU A 267 -8.62 14.36 8.49
N LYS A 268 -7.96 15.41 8.97
CA LYS A 268 -8.34 16.82 8.75
C LYS A 268 -7.09 17.66 8.47
N LYS A 269 -7.02 18.30 7.30
CA LYS A 269 -5.86 19.10 6.87
C LYS A 269 -6.29 20.15 5.85
N GLY A 270 -5.72 21.35 5.93
CA GLY A 270 -6.14 22.48 5.09
C GLY A 270 -7.60 22.83 5.36
N THR A 271 -8.32 23.36 4.37
CA THR A 271 -9.76 23.55 4.47
C THR A 271 -10.45 22.20 4.69
N THR A 272 -11.38 22.12 5.64
CA THR A 272 -12.14 20.89 5.92
C THR A 272 -13.61 21.27 6.13
N PRO A 273 -14.44 21.24 5.07
CA PRO A 273 -15.85 21.61 5.18
C PRO A 273 -16.66 20.50 5.87
N THR A 274 -17.79 20.87 6.46
CA THR A 274 -18.87 19.91 6.72
C THR A 274 -19.46 19.42 5.39
N ALA A 275 -20.20 18.32 5.38
CA ALA A 275 -20.85 17.86 4.16
C ALA A 275 -21.80 18.92 3.58
N PHE A 276 -22.57 19.62 4.43
CA PHE A 276 -23.45 20.70 3.99
C PHE A 276 -22.68 21.92 3.47
N GLN A 277 -21.56 22.29 4.09
CA GLN A 277 -20.67 23.31 3.55
C GLN A 277 -20.15 22.93 2.16
N ALA A 278 -19.75 21.67 1.96
CA ALA A 278 -19.32 21.18 0.66
C ALA A 278 -20.44 21.27 -0.40
N MET A 279 -21.71 21.01 -0.04
CA MET A 279 -22.87 21.20 -0.92
C MET A 279 -23.06 22.69 -1.30
N LEU A 280 -22.92 23.59 -0.32
CA LEU A 280 -23.05 25.04 -0.55
C LEU A 280 -21.96 25.56 -1.49
N SER A 281 -20.67 25.26 -1.23
CA SER A 281 -19.58 25.71 -2.10
C SER A 281 -19.64 25.05 -3.48
N GLY A 282 -20.02 23.77 -3.55
CA GLY A 282 -20.30 23.10 -4.82
C GLY A 282 -21.44 23.73 -5.61
N SER A 283 -22.37 24.38 -4.94
CA SER A 283 -23.45 25.13 -5.55
C SER A 283 -23.09 26.61 -5.79
N GLY A 284 -21.83 27.00 -5.61
CA GLY A 284 -21.35 28.35 -5.91
C GLY A 284 -21.55 29.39 -4.80
N ARG A 285 -21.89 28.96 -3.57
CA ARG A 285 -22.02 29.87 -2.42
C ARG A 285 -20.66 30.11 -1.77
N ALA A 286 -20.43 31.35 -1.35
CA ALA A 286 -19.28 31.71 -0.53
C ALA A 286 -19.50 31.24 0.91
N ILE A 287 -18.52 30.54 1.48
CA ILE A 287 -18.62 29.94 2.82
C ILE A 287 -17.31 30.07 3.61
N GLU A 288 -17.43 30.24 4.92
CA GLU A 288 -16.29 30.16 5.84
C GLU A 288 -16.04 28.72 6.26
N VAL A 289 -14.88 28.17 5.88
CA VAL A 289 -14.49 26.78 6.12
C VAL A 289 -13.37 26.74 7.17
N PRO A 290 -13.45 25.89 8.21
CA PRO A 290 -12.36 25.75 9.16
C PRO A 290 -11.12 25.16 8.47
N THR A 291 -9.95 25.70 8.82
CA THR A 291 -8.66 25.18 8.38
C THR A 291 -7.99 24.37 9.50
N TRP A 292 -7.29 23.31 9.11
CA TRP A 292 -6.67 22.35 10.02
C TRP A 292 -5.20 22.08 9.70
N GLU A 293 -4.40 21.90 10.75
CA GLU A 293 -3.01 21.47 10.67
C GLU A 293 -2.79 20.23 11.56
N PHE A 294 -1.69 19.51 11.31
CA PHE A 294 -1.33 18.32 12.08
C PHE A 294 -0.21 18.64 13.08
N GLY A 295 -0.51 18.46 14.37
CA GLY A 295 0.48 18.49 15.46
C GLY A 295 0.86 17.08 15.92
N GLY A 296 1.72 17.00 16.94
CA GLY A 296 2.18 15.72 17.49
C GLY A 296 1.08 14.86 18.16
N MET A 297 -0.09 15.45 18.46
CA MET A 297 -1.24 14.77 19.07
C MET A 297 -2.43 14.60 18.10
N GLY A 298 -2.21 14.83 16.80
CA GLY A 298 -3.25 14.75 15.77
C GLY A 298 -3.65 16.12 15.20
N PRO A 299 -4.76 16.18 14.45
CA PRO A 299 -5.19 17.41 13.81
C PRO A 299 -5.75 18.43 14.81
N TYR A 300 -5.44 19.70 14.62
CA TYR A 300 -6.02 20.83 15.36
C TYR A 300 -6.51 21.90 14.38
N LYS A 301 -7.57 22.62 14.76
CA LYS A 301 -8.08 23.74 13.98
C LYS A 301 -7.06 24.88 14.04
N SER A 302 -6.49 25.24 12.89
CA SER A 302 -5.50 26.31 12.75
C SER A 302 -6.14 27.67 12.42
N GLY A 303 -7.35 27.68 11.85
CA GLY A 303 -8.06 28.91 11.52
C GLY A 303 -9.37 28.69 10.79
N THR A 304 -9.74 29.67 9.98
CA THR A 304 -10.88 29.68 9.07
C THR A 304 -10.46 30.38 7.78
N GLU A 305 -10.97 29.92 6.64
CA GLU A 305 -10.74 30.50 5.32
C GLU A 305 -12.07 30.72 4.59
N LEU A 306 -12.20 31.83 3.85
CA LEU A 306 -13.34 32.06 2.97
C LEU A 306 -13.10 31.32 1.65
N VAL A 307 -13.94 30.33 1.37
CA VAL A 307 -14.02 29.67 0.06
C VAL A 307 -15.12 30.37 -0.74
N ASP A 308 -14.74 31.07 -1.80
CA ASP A 308 -15.67 31.80 -2.67
C ASP A 308 -15.55 31.34 -4.13
N PRO A 309 -16.46 30.47 -4.58
CA PRO A 309 -16.53 30.03 -5.98
C PRO A 309 -17.03 31.12 -6.93
N ARG A 310 -17.49 32.28 -6.44
CA ARG A 310 -18.00 33.41 -7.21
C ARG A 310 -19.16 33.02 -8.15
N GLY A 311 -20.07 32.18 -7.64
CA GLY A 311 -21.22 31.66 -8.38
C GLY A 311 -20.90 30.48 -9.31
N MET A 312 -19.63 30.06 -9.43
CA MET A 312 -19.27 28.85 -10.16
C MET A 312 -19.76 27.60 -9.44
N THR A 313 -20.37 26.67 -10.16
CA THR A 313 -20.89 25.41 -9.61
C THR A 313 -19.98 24.24 -9.93
N ALA A 314 -19.90 23.23 -9.07
CA ALA A 314 -19.22 21.96 -9.33
C ALA A 314 -20.03 21.04 -10.24
N TRP A 315 -21.28 21.40 -10.52
CA TRP A 315 -22.22 20.66 -11.35
C TRP A 315 -22.09 21.06 -12.83
N LEU A 316 -22.33 20.11 -13.73
CA LEU A 316 -22.29 20.31 -15.18
C LEU A 316 -23.33 21.33 -15.62
N ASP A 317 -22.92 22.26 -16.47
CA ASP A 317 -23.82 23.28 -17.01
C ASP A 317 -24.54 22.72 -18.25
N PRO A 318 -25.88 22.59 -18.24
CA PRO A 318 -26.63 22.03 -19.37
C PRO A 318 -26.53 22.86 -20.66
N ASP A 319 -26.10 24.12 -20.60
CA ASP A 319 -25.86 24.94 -21.80
C ASP A 319 -24.53 24.61 -22.50
N THR A 320 -23.59 23.99 -21.78
CA THR A 320 -22.24 23.67 -22.28
C THR A 320 -21.93 22.17 -22.31
N TRP A 321 -22.70 21.37 -21.57
CA TRP A 321 -22.58 19.92 -21.51
C TRP A 321 -23.71 19.23 -22.28
N ASP A 322 -23.34 18.21 -23.04
CA ASP A 322 -24.29 17.30 -23.67
C ASP A 322 -23.91 15.83 -23.39
N ASP A 323 -24.82 15.10 -22.75
CA ASP A 323 -24.68 13.67 -22.48
C ASP A 323 -24.50 12.83 -23.76
N THR A 324 -24.91 13.34 -24.94
CA THR A 324 -24.64 12.66 -26.22
C THR A 324 -23.15 12.47 -26.50
N LYS A 325 -22.27 13.22 -25.82
CA LYS A 325 -20.81 13.01 -25.84
C LYS A 325 -20.44 11.55 -25.56
N TYR A 326 -21.07 10.92 -24.57
CA TYR A 326 -20.84 9.51 -24.21
C TYR A 326 -22.06 8.61 -24.49
N GLY A 327 -23.13 9.17 -25.01
CA GLY A 327 -24.27 8.42 -25.59
C GLY A 327 -25.29 7.91 -24.59
N TRP A 328 -25.21 8.30 -23.31
CA TRP A 328 -26.20 7.93 -22.30
C TRP A 328 -27.36 8.92 -22.22
N LYS A 329 -28.44 8.55 -21.52
CA LYS A 329 -29.61 9.40 -21.29
C LYS A 329 -29.99 9.47 -19.82
N ARG A 330 -30.03 10.68 -19.27
CA ARG A 330 -30.56 10.92 -17.93
C ARG A 330 -32.08 10.88 -17.89
N SER A 331 -32.61 10.42 -16.77
CA SER A 331 -34.03 10.58 -16.47
C SER A 331 -34.42 12.07 -16.44
N PRO A 332 -35.62 12.43 -16.94
CA PRO A 332 -36.17 13.78 -16.77
C PRO A 332 -36.30 14.23 -15.30
N ASP A 333 -36.33 13.29 -14.36
CA ASP A 333 -36.39 13.58 -12.91
C ASP A 333 -35.03 13.97 -12.31
N TRP A 334 -33.94 13.84 -13.09
CA TRP A 334 -32.60 14.32 -12.75
C TRP A 334 -32.31 15.59 -13.55
N GLU A 335 -32.47 16.74 -12.91
CA GLU A 335 -32.12 18.03 -13.49
C GLU A 335 -30.59 18.20 -13.51
N LEU A 336 -30.00 18.45 -14.68
CA LEU A 336 -28.57 18.72 -14.79
C LEU A 336 -28.26 20.17 -14.40
N GLY A 337 -27.12 20.41 -13.75
CA GLY A 337 -26.66 21.74 -13.34
C GLY A 337 -27.13 22.20 -11.97
N SER A 338 -27.95 21.39 -11.28
CA SER A 338 -28.36 21.65 -9.90
C SER A 338 -27.86 20.56 -8.94
N ASP A 339 -27.70 20.92 -7.67
CA ASP A 339 -27.18 20.02 -6.65
C ASP A 339 -28.12 18.83 -6.40
N ILE A 340 -27.58 17.62 -6.52
CA ILE A 340 -28.39 16.42 -6.45
C ILE A 340 -29.02 16.21 -5.07
N PHE A 341 -28.37 16.68 -4.00
CA PHE A 341 -28.93 16.60 -2.65
C PHE A 341 -30.07 17.60 -2.46
N ALA A 342 -29.98 18.79 -3.07
CA ALA A 342 -31.09 19.74 -3.12
C ALA A 342 -32.30 19.14 -3.86
N GLN A 343 -32.07 18.48 -4.99
CA GLN A 343 -33.12 17.79 -5.75
C GLN A 343 -33.82 16.68 -4.94
N HIS A 344 -33.16 16.10 -3.93
CA HIS A 344 -33.75 15.12 -2.99
C HIS A 344 -34.34 15.77 -1.71
N GLY A 345 -34.38 17.11 -1.66
CA GLY A 345 -34.92 17.89 -0.55
C GLY A 345 -34.11 17.75 0.73
N ILE A 346 -32.79 17.51 0.62
CA ILE A 346 -31.89 17.45 1.77
C ILE A 346 -31.61 18.86 2.30
N TRP A 347 -31.56 19.85 1.40
CA TRP A 347 -31.42 21.27 1.72
C TRP A 347 -32.19 22.14 0.72
N ASP A 348 -32.52 23.38 1.12
CA ASP A 348 -33.24 24.36 0.32
C ASP A 348 -32.27 25.34 -0.37
N PRO A 349 -32.16 25.36 -1.71
CA PRO A 349 -31.25 26.24 -2.43
C PRO A 349 -31.69 27.71 -2.49
N THR A 350 -32.94 28.01 -2.15
CA THR A 350 -33.46 29.39 -2.10
C THR A 350 -33.13 30.10 -0.79
N SER A 351 -33.07 29.35 0.32
CA SER A 351 -32.78 29.89 1.66
C SER A 351 -31.44 29.38 2.24
N ASP A 352 -30.68 28.61 1.47
CA ASP A 352 -29.44 27.93 1.88
C ASP A 352 -29.59 27.21 3.23
N THR A 353 -30.71 26.49 3.41
CA THR A 353 -31.08 25.86 4.69
C THR A 353 -31.01 24.35 4.62
N LEU A 354 -30.28 23.71 5.54
CA LEU A 354 -30.25 22.25 5.69
C LEU A 354 -31.58 21.76 6.27
N LEU A 355 -32.29 20.89 5.53
CA LEU A 355 -33.62 20.41 5.90
C LEU A 355 -33.59 19.01 6.53
N LYS A 356 -32.68 18.15 6.09
CA LYS A 356 -32.56 16.75 6.54
C LYS A 356 -31.13 16.44 7.00
N PRO A 357 -30.70 16.94 8.17
CA PRO A 357 -29.32 16.78 8.65
C PRO A 357 -28.87 15.32 8.75
N ASN A 358 -29.75 14.41 9.16
CA ASN A 358 -29.42 12.99 9.39
C ASN A 358 -29.88 12.07 8.25
N TYR A 359 -30.05 12.59 7.01
CA TYR A 359 -30.65 11.85 5.89
C TYR A 359 -29.97 10.50 5.61
N PHE A 360 -28.63 10.43 5.71
CA PHE A 360 -27.86 9.22 5.42
C PHE A 360 -27.64 8.30 6.63
N ALA A 361 -28.08 8.70 7.83
CA ALA A 361 -27.95 7.92 9.05
C ALA A 361 -29.05 6.85 9.20
N LYS A 362 -30.07 6.86 8.32
CA LYS A 362 -31.19 5.92 8.36
C LYS A 362 -31.58 5.47 6.97
N HIS A 363 -31.87 4.18 6.83
CA HIS A 363 -32.35 3.62 5.58
C HIS A 363 -33.71 4.24 5.21
N PRO A 364 -33.88 4.82 4.01
CA PRO A 364 -35.08 5.60 3.69
C PRO A 364 -36.40 4.80 3.71
N SER A 365 -36.36 3.52 3.32
CA SER A 365 -37.56 2.66 3.31
C SER A 365 -37.81 1.88 4.61
N THR A 366 -36.78 1.35 5.27
CA THR A 366 -36.92 0.49 6.47
C THR A 366 -36.81 1.28 7.77
N GLY A 367 -36.16 2.44 7.77
CA GLY A 367 -35.88 3.24 8.96
C GLY A 367 -34.77 2.69 9.86
N GLU A 368 -34.09 1.61 9.44
CA GLU A 368 -32.94 1.04 10.14
C GLU A 368 -31.79 2.04 10.23
N GLU A 369 -31.01 1.98 11.31
CA GLU A 369 -29.82 2.81 11.46
C GLU A 369 -28.74 2.35 10.48
N VAL A 370 -28.14 3.33 9.80
CA VAL A 370 -27.06 3.11 8.83
C VAL A 370 -25.80 3.70 9.42
N ASP A 371 -24.78 2.86 9.58
CA ASP A 371 -23.48 3.20 10.12
C ASP A 371 -22.38 2.46 9.31
N PRO A 372 -21.08 2.56 9.66
CA PRO A 372 -20.05 1.80 8.96
C PRO A 372 -20.27 0.28 8.97
N GLU A 373 -20.82 -0.29 10.06
CA GLU A 373 -21.10 -1.73 10.16
C GLU A 373 -22.23 -2.13 9.22
N TYR A 374 -23.29 -1.32 9.11
CA TYR A 374 -24.36 -1.52 8.14
C TYR A 374 -23.80 -1.49 6.71
N PHE A 375 -22.95 -0.51 6.39
CA PHE A 375 -22.35 -0.38 5.05
C PHE A 375 -21.59 -1.64 4.63
N ILE A 376 -20.65 -2.10 5.48
CA ILE A 376 -19.79 -3.23 5.12
C ILE A 376 -20.56 -4.55 5.05
N ASN A 377 -21.61 -4.73 5.86
CA ASN A 377 -22.40 -5.97 5.90
C ASN A 377 -23.55 -6.03 4.89
N ASN A 378 -23.94 -4.89 4.28
CA ASN A 378 -25.04 -4.82 3.30
C ASN A 378 -24.52 -4.33 1.94
N TYR A 379 -24.38 -3.02 1.75
CA TYR A 379 -24.02 -2.42 0.46
C TYR A 379 -22.71 -2.98 -0.14
N PHE A 380 -21.68 -3.13 0.69
CA PHE A 380 -20.41 -3.68 0.21
C PHE A 380 -20.48 -5.19 -0.08
N ILE A 381 -21.26 -5.96 0.69
CA ILE A 381 -21.50 -7.38 0.41
C ILE A 381 -22.25 -7.57 -0.91
N ASP A 382 -23.23 -6.72 -1.21
CA ASP A 382 -23.99 -6.82 -2.46
C ASP A 382 -23.11 -6.51 -3.68
N TYR A 383 -22.27 -5.47 -3.58
CA TYR A 383 -21.21 -5.21 -4.54
C TYR A 383 -20.25 -6.41 -4.68
N TYR A 384 -19.79 -6.97 -3.55
CA TYR A 384 -18.87 -8.12 -3.55
C TYR A 384 -19.47 -9.33 -4.27
N ARG A 385 -20.75 -9.65 -4.03
CA ARG A 385 -21.45 -10.76 -4.71
C ARG A 385 -21.43 -10.57 -6.22
N LYS A 386 -21.71 -9.35 -6.69
CA LYS A 386 -21.68 -8.98 -8.11
C LYS A 386 -20.29 -9.15 -8.72
N TYR A 387 -19.27 -8.58 -8.07
CA TYR A 387 -17.87 -8.68 -8.52
C TYR A 387 -17.36 -10.13 -8.53
N ARG A 388 -17.55 -10.86 -7.43
CA ARG A 388 -17.20 -12.28 -7.30
C ARG A 388 -17.85 -13.12 -8.39
N HIS A 389 -19.15 -12.91 -8.65
CA HIS A 389 -19.86 -13.65 -9.69
C HIS A 389 -19.25 -13.40 -11.08
N ALA A 390 -18.95 -12.13 -11.41
CA ALA A 390 -18.35 -11.77 -12.68
C ALA A 390 -17.00 -12.46 -12.91
N ILE A 391 -16.09 -12.42 -11.93
CA ILE A 391 -14.77 -13.05 -12.02
C ILE A 391 -14.91 -14.58 -12.09
N ARG A 392 -15.68 -15.19 -11.19
CA ARG A 392 -15.79 -16.66 -11.12
C ARG A 392 -16.65 -17.29 -12.20
N SER A 393 -17.42 -16.49 -12.94
CA SER A 393 -18.05 -16.95 -14.18
C SER A 393 -17.01 -17.32 -15.26
N LEU A 394 -15.80 -16.73 -15.17
CA LEU A 394 -14.69 -16.99 -16.08
C LEU A 394 -13.76 -18.07 -15.50
N TRP A 395 -13.41 -17.94 -14.22
CA TRP A 395 -12.51 -18.86 -13.53
C TRP A 395 -13.03 -19.20 -12.12
N PRO A 396 -13.72 -20.34 -11.95
CA PRO A 396 -14.36 -20.71 -10.69
C PRO A 396 -13.40 -20.85 -9.50
N GLU A 397 -12.15 -21.22 -9.75
CA GLU A 397 -11.14 -21.44 -8.71
C GLU A 397 -10.41 -20.16 -8.26
N ALA A 398 -10.76 -18.99 -8.80
CA ALA A 398 -10.14 -17.72 -8.43
C ALA A 398 -10.20 -17.47 -6.91
N MET A 399 -9.03 -17.17 -6.32
CA MET A 399 -8.96 -16.66 -4.95
C MET A 399 -9.53 -15.22 -4.94
N MET A 400 -10.47 -14.96 -4.03
CA MET A 400 -11.05 -13.63 -3.86
C MET A 400 -10.39 -12.96 -2.66
N PHE A 401 -9.61 -11.91 -2.91
CA PHE A 401 -9.01 -11.08 -1.88
C PHE A 401 -10.04 -10.02 -1.47
N PHE A 402 -10.63 -10.20 -0.29
CA PHE A 402 -11.67 -9.33 0.22
C PHE A 402 -11.03 -8.23 1.07
N GLN A 403 -11.14 -6.99 0.58
CA GLN A 403 -10.53 -5.83 1.21
C GLN A 403 -11.62 -4.89 1.77
N PRO A 404 -11.79 -4.80 3.11
CA PRO A 404 -12.52 -3.69 3.71
C PRO A 404 -11.66 -2.41 3.68
N SER A 405 -12.25 -1.27 4.02
CA SER A 405 -11.49 -0.03 4.19
C SER A 405 -10.37 -0.21 5.23
N PRO A 406 -9.24 0.51 5.12
CA PRO A 406 -8.14 0.39 6.07
C PRO A 406 -8.60 0.56 7.52
N PHE A 407 -8.20 -0.37 8.38
CA PHE A 407 -8.58 -0.44 9.80
C PHE A 407 -10.06 -0.69 10.11
N ASP A 408 -10.94 -0.84 9.13
CA ASP A 408 -12.33 -1.23 9.40
C ASP A 408 -12.41 -2.69 9.85
N ILE A 409 -13.45 -2.99 10.62
CA ILE A 409 -13.77 -4.36 11.01
C ILE A 409 -14.34 -5.06 9.75
N PRO A 410 -13.83 -6.24 9.36
CA PRO A 410 -14.37 -6.97 8.21
C PRO A 410 -15.82 -7.43 8.43
N PRO A 411 -16.56 -7.75 7.36
CA PRO A 411 -17.96 -8.12 7.47
C PRO A 411 -18.15 -9.47 8.17
N ARG A 412 -19.32 -9.63 8.81
CA ARG A 412 -19.74 -10.84 9.52
C ARG A 412 -20.26 -11.90 8.54
N ILE A 413 -19.33 -12.55 7.86
CA ILE A 413 -19.66 -13.55 6.83
C ILE A 413 -19.41 -14.98 7.27
N LYS A 414 -18.74 -15.21 8.40
CA LYS A 414 -18.42 -16.54 8.91
C LYS A 414 -19.67 -17.42 9.02
N GLY A 415 -19.64 -18.58 8.38
CA GLY A 415 -20.75 -19.54 8.32
C GLY A 415 -21.92 -19.14 7.40
N THR A 416 -21.80 -18.06 6.63
CA THR A 416 -22.77 -17.68 5.59
C THR A 416 -22.42 -18.34 4.25
N ASP A 417 -23.21 -18.11 3.21
CA ASP A 417 -23.01 -18.63 1.87
C ASP A 417 -21.77 -18.06 1.14
N ILE A 418 -21.24 -16.94 1.62
CA ILE A 418 -20.05 -16.27 1.07
C ILE A 418 -18.77 -16.53 1.88
N ASP A 419 -18.85 -17.23 3.02
CA ASP A 419 -17.68 -17.82 3.70
C ASP A 419 -17.29 -19.13 3.00
N GLU A 420 -16.36 -19.01 2.07
CA GLU A 420 -15.99 -20.07 1.13
C GLU A 420 -14.49 -20.31 1.08
N ASN A 421 -14.08 -21.49 0.61
CA ASN A 421 -12.69 -21.94 0.71
C ASN A 421 -11.66 -21.06 -0.03
N ASN A 422 -12.04 -20.40 -1.12
CA ASN A 422 -11.15 -19.59 -1.95
C ASN A 422 -11.26 -18.09 -1.61
N LEU A 423 -11.35 -17.77 -0.33
CA LEU A 423 -11.38 -16.41 0.20
C LEU A 423 -10.05 -16.08 0.89
N VAL A 424 -9.57 -14.85 0.71
CA VAL A 424 -8.42 -14.30 1.42
C VAL A 424 -8.87 -13.01 2.09
N PHE A 425 -8.61 -12.87 3.39
CA PHE A 425 -8.78 -11.60 4.07
C PHE A 425 -7.60 -10.69 3.73
N ALA A 426 -7.89 -9.60 3.04
CA ALA A 426 -6.93 -8.58 2.65
C ALA A 426 -7.10 -7.34 3.52
N SER A 427 -6.02 -6.80 4.05
CA SER A 427 -6.05 -5.55 4.83
C SER A 427 -4.84 -4.69 4.53
N HIS A 428 -4.97 -3.40 4.76
CA HIS A 428 -3.87 -2.45 4.67
C HIS A 428 -3.34 -2.09 6.06
N PHE A 429 -2.10 -1.63 6.13
CA PHE A 429 -1.54 -1.03 7.32
C PHE A 429 -0.51 0.05 6.99
N TYR A 430 -0.68 1.23 7.60
CA TYR A 430 0.31 2.29 7.60
C TYR A 430 0.49 2.85 9.01
N ASP A 431 1.73 3.20 9.36
CA ASP A 431 1.99 4.07 10.50
C ASP A 431 1.56 5.50 10.14
N GLY A 432 0.34 5.86 10.52
CA GLY A 432 -0.24 7.16 10.21
C GLY A 432 0.59 8.35 10.69
N ILE A 433 1.33 8.22 11.80
CA ILE A 433 2.20 9.30 12.30
C ILE A 433 3.37 9.50 11.32
N THR A 434 4.07 8.42 10.97
CA THR A 434 5.20 8.50 10.02
C THR A 434 4.73 8.96 8.65
N LEU A 435 3.60 8.46 8.15
CA LEU A 435 3.06 8.81 6.84
C LEU A 435 2.68 10.30 6.75
N ILE A 436 1.95 10.82 7.73
CA ILE A 436 1.48 12.22 7.73
C ILE A 436 2.62 13.20 7.98
N THR A 437 3.52 12.88 8.91
CA THR A 437 4.61 13.80 9.28
C THR A 437 5.85 13.67 8.39
N LYS A 438 5.96 12.58 7.62
CA LYS A 438 7.16 12.16 6.89
C LYS A 438 8.41 12.11 7.80
N LYS A 439 8.23 11.63 9.03
CA LYS A 439 9.29 11.49 10.03
C LYS A 439 9.11 10.20 10.82
N TRP A 440 10.15 9.38 10.83
CA TRP A 440 10.19 8.19 11.67
C TRP A 440 10.52 8.55 13.13
N ASN A 441 9.69 8.08 14.07
CA ASN A 441 9.93 8.25 15.50
C ASN A 441 10.14 6.92 16.20
N ARG A 442 11.40 6.62 16.55
CA ARG A 442 11.76 5.38 17.26
C ARG A 442 11.47 5.42 18.77
N TYR A 443 11.20 6.58 19.35
CA TYR A 443 11.09 6.74 20.81
C TYR A 443 9.67 6.59 21.30
N TRP A 444 8.68 6.91 20.47
CA TRP A 444 7.28 6.70 20.82
C TRP A 444 6.40 6.58 19.57
N ASN A 445 5.27 5.90 19.74
CA ASN A 445 4.19 5.82 18.75
C ASN A 445 2.84 5.60 19.49
N VAL A 446 1.73 5.49 18.78
CA VAL A 446 0.37 5.33 19.30
C VAL A 446 -0.24 4.03 18.78
N ASP A 447 -0.94 3.31 19.64
CA ASP A 447 -1.82 2.19 19.24
C ASP A 447 -3.11 2.74 18.59
N VAL A 448 -3.00 3.14 17.32
CA VAL A 448 -4.09 3.75 16.55
C VAL A 448 -5.27 2.80 16.46
N LEU A 449 -5.06 1.52 16.12
CA LEU A 449 -6.13 0.53 16.08
C LEU A 449 -6.83 0.40 17.44
N GLY A 450 -6.07 0.33 18.54
CA GLY A 450 -6.68 0.27 19.87
C GLY A 450 -7.51 1.51 20.23
N VAL A 451 -7.12 2.70 19.76
CA VAL A 451 -7.95 3.91 19.88
C VAL A 451 -9.22 3.78 19.05
N LEU A 452 -9.13 3.34 17.79
CA LEU A 452 -10.27 3.13 16.91
C LEU A 452 -11.25 2.06 17.44
N ARG A 453 -10.74 1.06 18.17
CA ARG A 453 -11.55 0.03 18.85
C ARG A 453 -12.02 0.43 20.26
N GLY A 454 -11.80 1.67 20.68
CA GLY A 454 -12.25 2.17 21.98
C GLY A 454 -11.61 1.48 23.19
N ARG A 455 -10.42 0.87 23.05
CA ARG A 455 -9.75 0.11 24.13
C ARG A 455 -9.27 0.98 25.29
N TYR A 456 -9.15 2.29 25.07
CA TYR A 456 -8.57 3.23 26.01
C TYR A 456 -9.62 4.22 26.48
N SER A 457 -9.74 4.41 27.80
CA SER A 457 -10.60 5.45 28.38
C SER A 457 -10.15 6.88 28.04
N ASN A 458 -8.88 7.04 27.63
CA ASN A 458 -8.30 8.26 27.10
C ASN A 458 -7.21 7.91 26.08
N PRO A 459 -7.15 8.54 24.89
CA PRO A 459 -6.12 8.29 23.88
C PRO A 459 -4.67 8.40 24.39
N ALA A 460 -4.40 9.15 25.44
CA ALA A 460 -3.06 9.23 26.06
C ALA A 460 -2.54 7.87 26.53
N PHE A 461 -3.42 6.93 26.92
CA PHE A 461 -3.04 5.58 27.32
C PHE A 461 -2.64 4.67 26.14
N ALA A 462 -2.91 5.11 24.90
CA ALA A 462 -2.46 4.41 23.70
C ALA A 462 -0.98 4.68 23.36
N LEU A 463 -0.32 5.62 24.06
CA LEU A 463 1.09 5.95 23.84
C LEU A 463 1.99 4.78 24.21
N LYS A 464 2.89 4.41 23.29
CA LYS A 464 3.91 3.37 23.47
C LYS A 464 5.28 4.01 23.44
N VAL A 465 6.06 3.84 24.51
CA VAL A 465 7.36 4.50 24.69
C VAL A 465 8.49 3.47 24.60
N GLY A 466 9.49 3.77 23.77
CA GLY A 466 10.65 2.95 23.48
C GLY A 466 10.52 2.16 22.18
N GLU A 467 11.64 1.97 21.47
CA GLU A 467 11.69 1.32 20.15
C GLU A 467 11.06 -0.07 20.16
N GLN A 468 11.33 -0.88 21.20
CA GLN A 468 10.72 -2.20 21.32
C GLN A 468 9.20 -2.13 21.54
N ALA A 469 8.71 -1.14 22.29
CA ALA A 469 7.28 -0.96 22.51
C ALA A 469 6.57 -0.51 21.23
N VAL A 470 7.19 0.36 20.44
CA VAL A 470 6.69 0.76 19.11
C VAL A 470 6.61 -0.45 18.17
N ARG A 471 7.68 -1.25 18.08
CA ARG A 471 7.70 -2.46 17.26
C ARG A 471 6.65 -3.48 17.68
N ASN A 472 6.52 -3.73 18.99
CA ASN A 472 5.48 -4.59 19.54
C ASN A 472 4.08 -4.03 19.25
N CYS A 473 3.90 -2.71 19.32
CA CYS A 473 2.64 -2.06 18.97
C CYS A 473 2.20 -2.40 17.56
N PHE A 474 3.08 -2.24 16.57
CA PHE A 474 2.74 -2.56 15.18
C PHE A 474 2.41 -4.04 15.02
N ARG A 475 3.23 -4.93 15.61
CA ARG A 475 2.97 -6.37 15.61
C ARG A 475 1.60 -6.69 16.19
N ASP A 476 1.25 -6.10 17.33
CA ASP A 476 0.02 -6.40 18.06
C ASP A 476 -1.21 -5.84 17.32
N GLN A 477 -1.09 -4.68 16.66
CA GLN A 477 -2.13 -4.15 15.78
C GLN A 477 -2.38 -5.07 14.58
N LEU A 478 -1.34 -5.46 13.86
CA LEU A 478 -1.44 -6.42 12.74
C LEU A 478 -2.02 -7.77 13.21
N SER A 479 -1.52 -8.30 14.33
CA SER A 479 -2.02 -9.54 14.92
C SER A 479 -3.50 -9.47 15.24
N GLU A 480 -3.99 -8.31 15.68
CA GLU A 480 -5.42 -8.13 15.93
C GLU A 480 -6.23 -8.09 14.64
N ILE A 481 -5.81 -7.30 13.65
CA ILE A 481 -6.48 -7.24 12.34
C ILE A 481 -6.68 -8.65 11.79
N ARG A 482 -5.62 -9.49 11.82
CA ARG A 482 -5.71 -10.90 11.44
C ARG A 482 -6.74 -11.69 12.26
N LYS A 483 -6.82 -11.47 13.57
CA LYS A 483 -7.83 -12.15 14.42
C LYS A 483 -9.24 -11.73 14.07
N GLU A 484 -9.46 -10.44 13.80
CA GLU A 484 -10.77 -9.94 13.34
C GLU A 484 -11.16 -10.65 12.04
N GLY A 485 -10.23 -10.84 11.09
CA GLY A 485 -10.46 -11.70 9.92
C GLY A 485 -11.00 -13.10 10.28
N TYR A 486 -10.39 -13.80 11.25
CA TYR A 486 -10.87 -15.12 11.68
C TYR A 486 -12.21 -15.12 12.42
N GLU A 487 -12.45 -14.10 13.22
CA GLU A 487 -13.66 -13.97 14.00
C GLU A 487 -14.86 -13.70 13.09
N TYR A 488 -14.70 -12.78 12.14
CA TYR A 488 -15.78 -12.25 11.31
C TYR A 488 -15.93 -12.98 9.98
N MET A 489 -14.84 -13.43 9.36
CA MET A 489 -14.87 -14.02 8.01
C MET A 489 -14.65 -15.53 7.96
N GLY A 490 -14.15 -16.15 9.03
CA GLY A 490 -13.85 -17.58 9.07
C GLY A 490 -12.35 -17.89 8.90
N SER A 491 -12.00 -19.16 8.81
CA SER A 491 -10.59 -19.62 8.81
C SER A 491 -9.93 -19.48 7.43
N HIS A 492 -9.64 -18.24 7.04
CA HIS A 492 -9.03 -17.88 5.74
C HIS A 492 -7.63 -17.30 5.90
N PRO A 493 -6.74 -17.40 4.88
CA PRO A 493 -5.46 -16.71 4.91
C PRO A 493 -5.65 -15.20 5.08
N CYS A 494 -4.77 -14.58 5.85
CA CYS A 494 -4.68 -13.13 5.99
C CYS A 494 -3.44 -12.62 5.26
N ILE A 495 -3.60 -11.63 4.39
CA ILE A 495 -2.51 -10.92 3.74
C ILE A 495 -2.65 -9.42 3.98
N TYR A 496 -1.53 -8.76 4.32
CA TYR A 496 -1.51 -7.30 4.29
C TYR A 496 -1.19 -6.84 2.87
N THR A 497 -2.22 -6.55 2.07
CA THR A 497 -2.06 -6.24 0.64
C THR A 497 -1.42 -4.86 0.41
N GLU A 498 -1.28 -4.06 1.47
CA GLU A 498 -0.54 -2.81 1.41
C GLU A 498 0.10 -2.46 2.77
N ILE A 499 1.42 -2.23 2.73
CA ILE A 499 2.22 -1.73 3.86
C ILE A 499 3.47 -1.01 3.34
N GLY A 500 3.77 0.18 3.84
CA GLY A 500 4.87 0.98 3.30
C GLY A 500 5.30 2.16 4.19
N ILE A 501 6.28 2.92 3.71
CA ILE A 501 6.80 4.12 4.36
C ILE A 501 7.15 5.20 3.32
N PRO A 502 7.07 6.51 3.68
CA PRO A 502 7.63 7.57 2.84
C PRO A 502 9.15 7.48 2.80
N TYR A 503 9.73 7.61 1.61
CA TYR A 503 11.16 7.73 1.38
C TYR A 503 11.64 9.18 1.48
N ASP A 504 10.77 10.16 1.23
CA ASP A 504 11.08 11.58 1.30
C ASP A 504 11.06 12.15 2.73
N MET A 505 11.43 11.31 3.71
CA MET A 505 11.48 11.68 5.12
C MET A 505 12.48 12.81 5.38
N ASN A 506 12.22 13.56 6.46
CA ASN A 506 13.11 14.63 6.92
C ASN A 506 13.48 15.61 5.79
N ASP A 507 12.48 15.97 4.99
CA ASP A 507 12.62 16.88 3.85
C ASP A 507 13.69 16.41 2.85
N LYS A 508 13.60 15.13 2.45
CA LYS A 508 14.44 14.52 1.40
C LYS A 508 15.94 14.46 1.74
N GLN A 509 16.30 14.51 3.02
CA GLN A 509 17.70 14.56 3.46
C GLN A 509 18.54 13.42 2.85
N SER A 510 18.01 12.20 2.84
CA SER A 510 18.67 10.98 2.35
C SER A 510 19.09 11.06 0.88
N TYR A 511 18.40 11.84 0.05
CA TYR A 511 18.69 11.95 -1.39
C TYR A 511 19.99 12.71 -1.66
N THR A 512 20.38 13.58 -0.72
CA THR A 512 21.62 14.35 -0.80
C THR A 512 22.77 13.70 -0.03
N THR A 513 22.48 13.01 1.07
CA THR A 513 23.48 12.41 1.95
C THR A 513 23.81 10.96 1.61
N GLY A 514 22.88 10.24 0.97
CA GLY A 514 22.92 8.80 0.80
C GLY A 514 22.56 8.01 2.05
N ASP A 515 22.25 8.68 3.16
CA ASP A 515 21.94 8.06 4.44
C ASP A 515 20.43 7.85 4.57
N TYR A 516 20.01 6.60 4.42
CA TYR A 516 18.62 6.16 4.56
C TYR A 516 18.31 5.55 5.94
N PHE A 517 19.12 5.84 6.97
CA PHE A 517 18.97 5.21 8.29
C PHE A 517 17.56 5.29 8.88
N SER A 518 16.87 6.45 8.78
CA SER A 518 15.49 6.59 9.28
C SER A 518 14.52 5.67 8.54
N GLN A 519 14.64 5.59 7.22
CA GLN A 519 13.84 4.73 6.37
C GLN A 519 14.12 3.26 6.71
N SER A 520 15.39 2.87 6.85
CA SER A 520 15.79 1.51 7.23
C SER A 520 15.20 1.08 8.58
N LEU A 521 15.15 1.97 9.58
CA LEU A 521 14.52 1.67 10.86
C LEU A 521 13.00 1.52 10.75
N ALA A 522 12.35 2.39 9.99
CA ALA A 522 10.90 2.33 9.78
C ALA A 522 10.50 1.06 9.02
N ILE A 523 11.25 0.69 7.98
CA ILE A 523 11.08 -0.56 7.22
C ILE A 523 11.26 -1.77 8.13
N ASP A 524 12.33 -1.80 8.93
CA ASP A 524 12.61 -2.91 9.84
C ASP A 524 11.54 -3.06 10.93
N ALA A 525 10.96 -1.96 11.42
CA ALA A 525 9.84 -2.00 12.37
C ALA A 525 8.56 -2.58 11.75
N ASN A 526 8.24 -2.21 10.50
CA ASN A 526 7.10 -2.76 9.77
C ASN A 526 7.30 -4.26 9.47
N HIS A 527 8.47 -4.66 8.97
CA HIS A 527 8.75 -6.08 8.72
C HIS A 527 8.73 -6.91 10.01
N PHE A 528 9.27 -6.41 11.11
CA PHE A 528 9.14 -7.07 12.42
C PHE A 528 7.68 -7.30 12.81
N ALA A 529 6.80 -6.33 12.52
CA ALA A 529 5.38 -6.44 12.79
C ALA A 529 4.74 -7.54 11.93
N VAL A 530 5.01 -7.55 10.62
CA VAL A 530 4.50 -8.58 9.69
C VAL A 530 4.98 -9.97 10.12
N GLU A 531 6.29 -10.15 10.29
CA GLU A 531 6.94 -11.40 10.71
C GLU A 531 6.34 -11.93 12.02
N GLY A 532 6.06 -11.04 12.98
CA GLY A 532 5.48 -11.40 14.28
C GLY A 532 3.95 -11.56 14.30
N SER A 533 3.23 -11.11 13.25
CA SER A 533 1.75 -11.11 13.23
C SER A 533 1.12 -12.47 12.90
N LYS A 534 1.93 -13.40 12.34
CA LYS A 534 1.49 -14.70 11.81
C LYS A 534 0.54 -14.62 10.61
N ALA A 535 0.48 -13.48 9.92
CA ALA A 535 -0.17 -13.39 8.61
C ALA A 535 0.55 -14.28 7.58
N GLN A 536 -0.17 -14.66 6.53
CA GLN A 536 0.31 -15.58 5.50
C GLN A 536 1.11 -14.86 4.41
N GLY A 537 1.21 -13.53 4.50
CA GLY A 537 1.97 -12.72 3.57
C GLY A 537 1.70 -11.24 3.70
N TYR A 538 2.36 -10.49 2.83
CA TYR A 538 2.15 -9.06 2.63
C TYR A 538 2.56 -8.67 1.20
N THR A 539 2.11 -7.49 0.76
CA THR A 539 2.66 -6.80 -0.40
C THR A 539 3.13 -5.40 -0.02
N TRP A 540 4.43 -5.13 -0.18
CA TRP A 540 5.02 -3.84 0.14
C TRP A 540 4.53 -2.74 -0.80
N TRP A 541 4.26 -1.56 -0.28
CA TRP A 541 3.93 -0.34 -1.03
C TRP A 541 5.17 0.57 -1.09
N VAL A 542 5.78 0.80 -2.26
CA VAL A 542 5.43 0.34 -3.62
C VAL A 542 6.69 0.16 -4.48
N TYR A 543 6.56 -0.40 -5.69
CA TYR A 543 7.56 -0.29 -6.74
C TYR A 543 7.07 0.67 -7.83
N THR A 544 7.77 1.77 -8.06
CA THR A 544 7.47 2.74 -9.12
C THR A 544 8.67 2.87 -10.06
N ALA A 545 8.51 2.48 -11.32
CA ALA A 545 9.60 2.42 -12.30
C ALA A 545 10.10 3.82 -12.72
N SER A 546 9.20 4.81 -12.79
CA SER A 546 9.52 6.20 -13.14
C SER A 546 9.83 7.12 -11.95
N ASN A 547 10.04 6.55 -10.75
CA ASN A 547 10.31 7.34 -9.55
C ASN A 547 11.59 8.19 -9.68
N SER A 548 11.55 9.40 -9.12
CA SER A 548 12.70 10.32 -9.06
C SER A 548 12.83 10.97 -7.68
N HIS A 549 14.02 11.45 -7.30
CA HIS A 549 14.17 12.17 -6.01
C HIS A 549 13.38 13.49 -5.98
N TYR A 550 13.17 14.12 -7.13
CA TYR A 550 12.46 15.40 -7.21
C TYR A 550 10.94 15.22 -7.09
N TRP A 551 10.33 14.42 -7.95
CA TRP A 551 8.87 14.23 -7.98
C TRP A 551 8.37 13.03 -7.19
N GLY A 552 9.26 12.18 -6.69
CA GLY A 552 8.88 10.92 -6.05
C GLY A 552 8.19 10.01 -7.05
N ASP A 553 7.01 9.51 -6.69
CA ASP A 553 6.20 8.60 -7.49
C ASP A 553 5.48 9.27 -8.68
N ASN A 554 5.75 10.57 -8.92
CA ASN A 554 5.03 11.41 -9.88
C ASN A 554 3.54 11.60 -9.56
N TRP A 555 3.13 11.20 -8.35
CA TRP A 555 1.75 11.24 -7.86
C TRP A 555 1.66 12.02 -6.53
N ASN A 556 0.90 13.11 -6.53
CA ASN A 556 0.54 13.93 -5.36
C ASN A 556 1.68 14.37 -4.43
N GLY A 557 2.92 14.45 -4.95
CA GLY A 557 4.11 14.81 -4.17
C GLY A 557 4.55 13.72 -3.16
N GLU A 558 4.12 12.48 -3.40
CA GLU A 558 4.52 11.33 -2.60
C GLU A 558 5.78 10.67 -3.13
N ASP A 559 6.52 10.03 -2.23
CA ASP A 559 7.58 9.11 -2.58
C ASP A 559 7.53 7.92 -1.62
N LEU A 560 6.88 6.83 -2.04
CA LEU A 560 6.72 5.58 -1.29
C LEU A 560 7.47 4.43 -1.95
N SER A 561 8.06 4.64 -3.14
CA SER A 561 8.71 3.58 -3.91
C SER A 561 10.02 3.11 -3.29
N ILE A 562 10.21 1.80 -3.23
CA ILE A 562 11.49 1.16 -2.85
C ILE A 562 12.55 1.26 -3.95
N TYR A 563 12.19 1.76 -5.13
CA TYR A 563 13.06 1.90 -6.28
C TYR A 563 13.08 3.35 -6.78
N CYS A 564 14.28 3.81 -7.11
CA CYS A 564 14.54 5.03 -7.86
C CYS A 564 15.80 4.79 -8.69
N SER A 565 15.81 5.20 -9.96
CA SER A 565 16.97 5.02 -10.85
C SER A 565 18.18 5.89 -10.45
N GLU A 566 17.95 6.94 -9.65
CA GLU A 566 18.98 7.87 -9.17
C GLU A 566 19.75 7.34 -7.95
N ASP A 567 19.27 6.27 -7.31
CA ASP A 567 19.94 5.59 -6.20
C ASP A 567 20.92 4.49 -6.70
N ARG A 568 21.82 4.05 -5.81
CA ARG A 568 22.74 2.94 -6.14
C ARG A 568 21.99 1.62 -6.22
N GLN A 569 22.31 0.85 -7.24
CA GLN A 569 21.85 -0.52 -7.36
C GLN A 569 22.65 -1.44 -6.46
N LEU A 570 21.96 -2.40 -5.82
CA LEU A 570 22.63 -3.49 -5.12
C LEU A 570 23.51 -4.30 -6.11
N PRO A 571 24.72 -4.73 -5.70
CA PRO A 571 25.57 -5.52 -6.56
C PRO A 571 24.94 -6.88 -6.88
N THR A 572 25.09 -7.28 -8.13
CA THR A 572 24.43 -8.43 -8.74
C THR A 572 25.16 -9.76 -8.56
N SER A 573 26.37 -9.78 -7.98
CA SER A 573 27.20 -10.99 -7.91
C SER A 573 27.29 -11.60 -6.51
N ALA A 574 26.79 -12.82 -6.36
CA ALA A 574 27.27 -13.75 -5.34
C ALA A 574 28.64 -14.31 -5.78
N PRO A 575 29.63 -14.51 -4.88
CA PRO A 575 30.87 -15.20 -5.23
C PRO A 575 30.57 -16.64 -5.66
N ALA A 576 31.32 -17.16 -6.64
CA ALA A 576 31.12 -18.49 -7.22
C ALA A 576 31.03 -19.61 -6.15
N PRO A 577 30.19 -20.65 -6.35
CA PRO A 577 29.98 -21.70 -5.36
C PRO A 577 31.16 -22.68 -5.33
N GLY A 578 31.74 -22.89 -4.14
CA GLY A 578 32.46 -24.10 -3.80
C GLY A 578 31.68 -24.83 -2.71
N GLU A 579 31.20 -26.04 -2.99
CA GLU A 579 30.48 -26.90 -2.03
C GLU A 579 31.33 -27.13 -0.77
N LEU A 580 30.85 -26.74 0.41
CA LEU A 580 31.50 -27.07 1.67
C LEU A 580 30.48 -27.41 2.77
N SER A 581 30.64 -28.61 3.34
CA SER A 581 30.02 -29.07 4.60
C SER A 581 30.94 -28.75 5.79
N PRO A 582 30.43 -28.42 7.01
CA PRO A 582 31.27 -27.91 8.10
C PRO A 582 31.70 -28.97 9.15
N ALA A 583 32.85 -28.73 9.79
CA ALA A 583 33.31 -29.32 11.07
C ALA A 583 34.13 -28.24 11.87
N PRO A 584 34.29 -28.36 13.22
CA PRO A 584 34.15 -27.21 14.12
C PRO A 584 35.43 -26.58 14.76
N SER A 585 35.31 -25.26 15.00
CA SER A 585 35.75 -24.41 16.15
C SER A 585 37.20 -24.38 16.68
N ALA A 586 37.80 -23.17 16.77
CA ALA A 586 38.48 -22.64 17.98
C ALA A 586 38.97 -21.15 17.88
N SER A 587 38.44 -20.32 18.78
CA SER A 587 39.06 -19.32 19.70
C SER A 587 40.12 -18.25 19.30
N SER A 588 39.66 -16.99 19.44
CA SER A 588 40.18 -15.84 20.22
C SER A 588 41.63 -15.33 20.13
N LEU A 589 41.80 -14.04 19.81
CA LEU A 589 42.87 -13.18 20.35
C LEU A 589 42.43 -11.71 20.51
N THR A 590 42.69 -11.14 21.68
CA THR A 590 42.50 -9.72 22.09
C THR A 590 43.73 -8.85 21.80
N PRO A 591 43.63 -7.55 21.48
CA PRO A 591 44.78 -6.65 21.46
C PRO A 591 44.91 -5.74 22.70
N ARG A 592 46.17 -5.46 23.04
CA ARG A 592 46.69 -4.66 24.17
C ARG A 592 46.67 -3.15 23.88
N VAL A 593 46.56 -2.36 24.95
CA VAL A 593 46.62 -0.88 24.96
C VAL A 593 48.07 -0.39 25.22
N SER A 594 48.51 0.66 24.53
CA SER A 594 49.82 1.31 24.71
C SER A 594 49.72 2.75 25.25
N PRO A 595 50.80 3.33 25.81
CA PRO A 595 50.79 4.59 26.59
C PRO A 595 50.51 5.87 25.79
N ASP A 596 50.45 5.80 24.46
CA ASP A 596 50.14 6.96 23.61
C ASP A 596 48.65 7.34 23.64
N ASN A 597 47.79 6.44 24.12
CA ASN A 597 46.35 6.68 24.30
C ASN A 597 46.01 7.54 25.54
N LEU A 598 47.00 7.88 26.38
CA LEU A 598 46.80 8.54 27.67
C LEU A 598 47.03 10.07 27.66
N LYS A 599 47.38 10.67 26.52
CA LYS A 599 47.68 12.12 26.42
C LYS A 599 46.69 12.96 25.60
N LYS A 600 45.59 12.37 25.12
CA LYS A 600 44.54 13.08 24.36
C LYS A 600 43.30 13.47 25.18
N THR A 601 43.32 13.25 26.49
CA THR A 601 42.16 13.37 27.40
C THR A 601 42.08 14.70 28.16
N LEU A 602 42.84 15.73 27.78
CA LEU A 602 42.85 17.01 28.51
C LEU A 602 42.97 18.22 27.56
N SER A 603 41.85 18.61 26.95
CA SER A 603 41.56 20.01 26.56
C SER A 603 40.10 20.11 26.11
N VAL A 604 39.22 20.52 27.03
CA VAL A 604 37.82 20.86 26.77
C VAL A 604 37.72 22.38 26.77
N GLU A 605 37.48 23.00 25.62
CA GLU A 605 36.80 24.30 25.51
C GLU A 605 36.40 24.62 24.06
N SER A 606 35.16 25.08 23.91
CA SER A 606 34.47 25.63 22.74
C SER A 606 33.60 24.69 21.89
N MET A 607 32.29 24.79 22.16
CA MET A 607 31.21 24.41 21.25
C MET A 607 31.19 25.41 20.07
N SER A 608 31.58 24.94 18.89
CA SER A 608 31.29 25.57 17.61
C SER A 608 31.11 24.48 16.57
N ALA A 609 30.04 24.58 15.79
CA ALA A 609 29.70 23.65 14.72
C ALA A 609 30.86 23.56 13.70
N SER A 610 31.66 22.50 13.79
CA SER A 610 32.63 22.17 12.75
C SER A 610 31.90 21.47 11.61
N ARG A 611 31.64 22.24 10.54
CA ARG A 611 31.41 21.71 9.19
C ARG A 611 32.56 20.76 8.87
N SER A 612 32.34 19.45 8.92
CA SER A 612 33.28 18.50 8.33
C SER A 612 33.15 18.58 6.81
N SER A 613 34.31 18.61 6.16
CA SER A 613 34.49 18.83 4.75
C SER A 613 34.00 17.64 3.92
N PHE A 614 32.74 17.68 3.49
CA PHE A 614 32.16 16.80 2.44
C PHE A 614 32.25 17.42 1.03
N SER A 615 33.17 18.35 0.79
CA SER A 615 33.25 19.13 -0.46
C SER A 615 34.13 18.49 -1.54
N GLY A 616 34.05 17.16 -1.71
CA GLY A 616 34.89 16.47 -2.71
C GLY A 616 34.31 15.23 -3.38
N ARG A 617 33.09 14.80 -3.03
CA ARG A 617 32.45 13.62 -3.65
C ARG A 617 31.47 14.05 -4.74
N THR A 618 31.56 13.42 -5.90
CA THR A 618 30.61 13.54 -7.01
C THR A 618 29.20 13.09 -6.57
N PRO A 619 28.11 13.55 -7.21
CA PRO A 619 26.75 13.11 -6.87
C PRO A 619 26.57 11.58 -6.82
N ALA A 620 27.22 10.85 -7.75
CA ALA A 620 27.20 9.38 -7.77
C ALA A 620 27.90 8.73 -6.55
N GLU A 621 28.92 9.40 -6.00
CA GLU A 621 29.63 8.95 -4.79
C GLU A 621 28.85 9.20 -3.50
N LYS A 622 27.75 9.98 -3.56
CA LYS A 622 26.84 10.23 -2.43
C LYS A 622 25.55 9.41 -2.47
N ALA A 623 25.17 8.85 -3.61
CA ALA A 623 23.93 8.06 -3.70
C ALA A 623 23.95 6.86 -2.73
N GLY A 624 22.83 6.65 -2.02
CA GLY A 624 22.62 5.52 -1.11
C GLY A 624 21.97 4.33 -1.81
N PHE A 625 21.67 3.26 -1.07
CA PHE A 625 20.98 2.07 -1.58
C PHE A 625 19.48 2.07 -1.26
N ARG A 626 18.88 3.23 -1.00
CA ARG A 626 17.44 3.39 -0.72
C ARG A 626 16.90 2.47 0.39
N ALA A 627 17.67 2.27 1.46
CA ALA A 627 17.35 1.36 2.57
C ALA A 627 17.21 -0.14 2.16
N ALA A 628 17.90 -0.58 1.10
CA ALA A 628 17.85 -1.96 0.64
C ALA A 628 18.26 -3.00 1.70
N GLU A 629 19.10 -2.64 2.67
CA GLU A 629 19.42 -3.49 3.80
C GLU A 629 18.21 -3.83 4.68
N ALA A 630 17.14 -3.04 4.62
CA ALA A 630 15.95 -3.25 5.42
C ALA A 630 14.86 -4.00 4.65
N PHE A 631 14.73 -3.80 3.33
CA PHE A 631 13.69 -4.45 2.52
C PHE A 631 14.15 -5.74 1.81
N VAL A 632 15.45 -5.98 1.62
CA VAL A 632 15.95 -7.26 1.08
C VAL A 632 16.19 -8.24 2.23
N ARG A 633 15.15 -8.96 2.65
CA ARG A 633 15.16 -9.75 3.89
C ARG A 633 14.97 -11.26 3.66
N PRO A 634 15.55 -12.14 4.50
CA PRO A 634 15.27 -13.57 4.45
C PRO A 634 13.83 -13.87 4.87
N TYR A 635 13.22 -14.91 4.30
CA TYR A 635 11.91 -15.40 4.71
C TYR A 635 11.67 -16.85 4.26
N PRO A 636 10.70 -17.57 4.86
CA PRO A 636 10.30 -18.90 4.38
C PRO A 636 9.52 -18.83 3.06
N ILE A 637 10.03 -19.43 1.99
CA ILE A 637 9.35 -19.48 0.69
C ILE A 637 8.26 -20.56 0.74
N ALA A 638 8.66 -21.79 1.04
CA ALA A 638 7.79 -22.96 1.07
C ALA A 638 8.31 -23.98 2.10
N LEU A 639 7.50 -24.35 3.09
CA LEU A 639 7.90 -25.22 4.20
C LEU A 639 7.09 -26.52 4.27
N HIS A 640 7.76 -27.66 4.49
CA HIS A 640 7.09 -28.92 4.79
C HIS A 640 6.65 -28.98 6.26
N GLY A 641 5.39 -28.64 6.52
CA GLY A 641 4.80 -28.65 7.85
C GLY A 641 3.89 -27.46 8.05
N LYS A 642 3.76 -27.05 9.32
CA LYS A 642 3.06 -25.85 9.75
C LYS A 642 4.06 -24.84 10.29
N LEU A 643 4.08 -23.62 9.74
CA LEU A 643 4.91 -22.53 10.25
C LEU A 643 4.40 -22.05 11.61
N ASP A 644 5.25 -22.07 12.63
CA ASP A 644 4.89 -21.62 13.98
C ASP A 644 5.29 -20.16 14.22
N SER A 645 6.51 -19.80 13.77
CA SER A 645 7.04 -18.44 13.82
C SER A 645 8.28 -18.30 12.93
N TYR A 646 8.53 -17.11 12.40
CA TYR A 646 9.82 -16.73 11.83
C TYR A 646 10.12 -15.25 12.16
N GLY A 647 11.36 -14.83 11.94
CA GLY A 647 11.73 -13.43 12.03
C GLY A 647 13.19 -13.16 11.70
N PHE A 648 13.49 -11.92 11.33
CA PHE A 648 14.82 -11.45 11.02
C PHE A 648 15.21 -10.27 11.93
N ASP A 649 16.25 -10.48 12.75
CA ASP A 649 16.92 -9.41 13.47
C ASP A 649 17.99 -8.79 12.57
N LEU A 650 17.64 -7.67 11.93
CA LEU A 650 18.53 -6.92 11.05
C LEU A 650 19.82 -6.46 11.76
N LYS A 651 19.73 -6.09 13.05
CA LYS A 651 20.90 -5.62 13.82
C LYS A 651 21.91 -6.73 14.06
N GLN A 652 21.41 -7.94 14.34
CA GLN A 652 22.26 -9.10 14.59
C GLN A 652 22.58 -9.91 13.34
N SER A 653 21.94 -9.61 12.20
CA SER A 653 21.95 -10.43 11.00
C SER A 653 21.56 -11.88 11.33
N LEU A 654 20.48 -12.05 12.10
CA LEU A 654 20.02 -13.33 12.62
C LEU A 654 18.61 -13.62 12.10
N PHE A 655 18.48 -14.68 11.29
CA PHE A 655 17.21 -15.19 10.81
C PHE A 655 16.84 -16.47 11.57
N THR A 656 15.59 -16.57 12.03
CA THR A 656 15.11 -17.73 12.79
C THR A 656 13.78 -18.22 12.25
N VAL A 657 13.59 -19.53 12.20
CA VAL A 657 12.32 -20.18 11.83
C VAL A 657 12.06 -21.34 12.79
N SER A 658 10.80 -21.46 13.23
CA SER A 658 10.28 -22.62 13.96
C SER A 658 9.02 -23.12 13.25
N LEU A 659 8.91 -24.44 13.13
CA LEU A 659 7.79 -25.11 12.47
C LEU A 659 7.55 -26.48 13.09
N THR A 660 6.36 -27.02 12.84
CA THR A 660 5.98 -28.37 13.24
C THR A 660 5.70 -29.22 12.00
N SER A 661 6.41 -30.33 11.84
CA SER A 661 6.20 -31.26 10.73
C SER A 661 5.53 -32.55 11.18
N THR A 662 4.55 -33.03 10.39
CA THR A 662 3.87 -34.32 10.63
C THR A 662 4.60 -35.50 9.99
N SER A 663 5.56 -35.25 9.11
CA SER A 663 6.26 -36.31 8.36
C SER A 663 7.70 -35.92 8.04
N GLN A 664 8.47 -36.90 7.56
CA GLN A 664 9.79 -36.63 7.01
C GLN A 664 9.69 -35.82 5.70
N VAL A 665 10.59 -34.85 5.53
CA VAL A 665 10.69 -34.05 4.30
C VAL A 665 11.21 -34.93 3.15
N PRO A 666 10.51 -35.00 2.00
CA PRO A 666 10.99 -35.72 0.82
C PRO A 666 12.31 -35.14 0.29
N ASN A 667 13.18 -36.00 -0.26
CA ASN A 667 14.46 -35.53 -0.82
C ASN A 667 14.27 -34.55 -1.98
N GLU A 668 13.30 -34.82 -2.85
CA GLU A 668 12.98 -34.03 -4.06
C GLU A 668 12.28 -32.69 -3.76
N ALA A 669 11.70 -32.55 -2.57
CA ALA A 669 10.92 -31.37 -2.17
C ALA A 669 11.40 -30.87 -0.80
N PRO A 670 12.57 -30.19 -0.72
CA PRO A 670 13.00 -29.55 0.52
C PRO A 670 12.05 -28.43 0.96
N SER A 671 12.16 -28.07 2.23
CA SER A 671 11.74 -26.73 2.67
C SER A 671 12.74 -25.70 2.15
N GLU A 672 12.22 -24.60 1.62
CA GLU A 672 13.02 -23.55 0.98
C GLU A 672 12.77 -22.20 1.66
N MET A 673 13.86 -21.47 1.90
CA MET A 673 13.87 -20.13 2.48
C MET A 673 14.70 -19.22 1.59
N PHE A 674 14.22 -18.02 1.29
CA PHE A 674 15.02 -17.01 0.62
C PHE A 674 16.08 -16.53 1.61
N LEU A 675 17.32 -16.48 1.15
CA LEU A 675 18.45 -16.11 1.99
C LEU A 675 19.34 -15.11 1.23
N PRO A 676 19.12 -13.79 1.38
CA PRO A 676 19.79 -12.80 0.57
C PRO A 676 21.30 -12.78 0.83
N ALA A 677 22.10 -12.96 -0.23
CA ALA A 677 23.56 -12.96 -0.14
C ALA A 677 24.13 -11.65 0.42
N PHE A 678 23.37 -10.55 0.33
CA PHE A 678 23.71 -9.27 0.93
C PHE A 678 23.94 -9.36 2.46
N HIS A 679 23.07 -10.09 3.15
CA HIS A 679 23.17 -10.34 4.60
C HIS A 679 23.89 -11.65 4.92
N PHE A 680 23.72 -12.67 4.07
CA PHE A 680 24.15 -14.05 4.30
C PHE A 680 25.01 -14.55 3.13
N PRO A 681 26.20 -13.99 2.88
CA PRO A 681 27.09 -14.54 1.87
C PRO A 681 27.45 -15.98 2.24
N ALA A 682 27.36 -16.91 1.29
CA ALA A 682 27.48 -18.34 1.55
C ALA A 682 28.75 -18.72 2.34
N GLN A 683 29.88 -18.05 2.09
CA GLN A 683 31.17 -18.33 2.76
C GLN A 683 31.26 -17.80 4.20
N GLN A 684 30.36 -16.92 4.63
CA GLN A 684 30.37 -16.30 5.97
C GLN A 684 29.04 -16.49 6.71
N THR A 685 28.23 -17.46 6.28
CA THR A 685 26.94 -17.77 6.89
C THR A 685 27.05 -19.00 7.78
N HIS A 686 26.56 -18.89 9.03
CA HIS A 686 26.51 -20.00 9.97
C HIS A 686 25.06 -20.46 10.17
N VAL A 687 24.80 -21.74 9.90
CA VAL A 687 23.46 -22.34 10.00
C VAL A 687 23.43 -23.37 11.12
N GLU A 688 22.50 -23.21 12.05
CA GLU A 688 22.20 -24.15 13.13
C GLU A 688 20.80 -24.72 12.91
N VAL A 689 20.69 -26.05 12.81
CA VAL A 689 19.41 -26.76 12.70
C VAL A 689 19.23 -27.71 13.86
N SER A 690 17.98 -27.82 14.33
CA SER A 690 17.59 -28.81 15.35
C SER A 690 17.77 -30.26 14.89
N SER A 691 17.51 -30.54 13.61
CA SER A 691 17.70 -31.86 13.02
C SER A 691 17.91 -31.80 11.50
N GLY A 692 18.34 -32.93 10.94
CA GLY A 692 18.42 -33.15 9.51
C GLY A 692 19.63 -32.46 8.84
N LYS A 693 19.49 -32.15 7.55
CA LYS A 693 20.57 -31.59 6.72
C LYS A 693 20.10 -30.32 6.01
N TRP A 694 21.03 -29.44 5.69
CA TRP A 694 20.76 -28.20 4.97
C TRP A 694 21.82 -27.95 3.89
N GLU A 695 21.46 -27.13 2.90
CA GLU A 695 22.39 -26.57 1.92
C GLU A 695 22.01 -25.13 1.59
N ILE A 696 22.99 -24.31 1.21
CA ILE A 696 22.78 -22.99 0.60
C ILE A 696 23.08 -23.13 -0.88
N ARG A 697 22.15 -22.70 -1.73
CA ARG A 697 22.27 -22.82 -3.18
C ARG A 697 21.81 -21.54 -3.86
N THR A 698 22.46 -21.19 -4.96
CA THR A 698 21.96 -20.18 -5.90
C THR A 698 21.11 -20.87 -6.95
N LEU A 699 19.86 -20.44 -7.08
CA LEU A 699 18.96 -20.83 -8.14
C LEU A 699 19.01 -19.76 -9.22
N GLU A 700 19.29 -20.15 -10.46
CA GLU A 700 19.11 -19.27 -11.61
C GLU A 700 17.65 -19.34 -12.03
N VAL A 701 17.01 -18.17 -12.08
CA VAL A 701 15.71 -18.00 -12.72
C VAL A 701 16.01 -17.45 -14.12
N GLU A 702 15.96 -18.33 -15.12
CA GLU A 702 16.30 -17.99 -16.50
C GLU A 702 15.38 -16.88 -17.03
N GLY A 703 15.98 -15.78 -17.48
CA GLY A 703 15.29 -14.79 -18.29
C GLY A 703 15.17 -15.26 -19.74
N GLU A 704 14.28 -14.66 -20.53
CA GLU A 704 14.17 -15.01 -21.96
C GLU A 704 15.39 -14.53 -22.75
N THR A 705 16.16 -13.56 -22.23
CA THR A 705 17.38 -13.06 -22.89
C THR A 705 18.63 -13.09 -21.98
N LYS A 706 19.81 -13.13 -22.63
CA LYS A 706 21.12 -13.17 -21.95
C LYS A 706 21.34 -11.92 -21.10
N GLY A 707 21.54 -12.11 -19.79
CA GLY A 707 21.82 -11.03 -18.82
C GLY A 707 20.62 -10.66 -17.94
N GLU A 708 19.47 -11.28 -18.18
CA GLU A 708 18.22 -11.05 -17.46
C GLU A 708 17.90 -12.16 -16.44
N ASP A 709 18.83 -13.09 -16.25
CA ASP A 709 18.73 -14.18 -15.29
C ASP A 709 18.74 -13.63 -13.85
N ALA A 710 17.79 -14.06 -13.02
CA ALA A 710 17.80 -13.72 -11.61
C ALA A 710 18.41 -14.85 -10.78
N ALA A 711 19.67 -14.65 -10.38
CA ALA A 711 20.33 -15.48 -9.37
C ALA A 711 19.72 -15.21 -7.99
N VAL A 712 19.08 -16.22 -7.40
CA VAL A 712 18.43 -16.15 -6.08
C VAL A 712 19.09 -17.15 -5.14
N GLN A 713 19.69 -16.67 -4.05
CA GLN A 713 20.25 -17.54 -3.03
C GLN A 713 19.14 -18.04 -2.09
N VAL A 714 19.05 -19.36 -1.94
CA VAL A 714 18.09 -20.04 -1.07
C VAL A 714 18.80 -20.97 -0.10
N LEU A 715 18.18 -21.17 1.06
CA LEU A 715 18.51 -22.23 1.99
C LEU A 715 17.49 -23.36 1.85
N ARG A 716 17.99 -24.57 1.62
CA ARG A 716 17.19 -25.80 1.59
C ARG A 716 17.40 -26.61 2.85
N TRP A 717 16.32 -27.15 3.40
CA TRP A 717 16.36 -27.89 4.67
C TRP A 717 15.47 -29.14 4.61
N TRP A 718 16.04 -30.27 5.02
CA TRP A 718 15.38 -31.57 5.16
C TRP A 718 15.46 -32.02 6.61
N TYR A 719 14.34 -32.46 7.16
CA TYR A 719 14.19 -32.83 8.57
C TYR A 719 13.12 -33.91 8.76
N GLY A 720 13.04 -34.46 9.97
CA GLY A 720 12.04 -35.46 10.36
C GLY A 720 10.73 -34.84 10.88
N ALA A 721 9.80 -35.69 11.31
CA ALA A 721 8.60 -35.25 12.02
C ALA A 721 8.94 -34.61 13.39
N GLY A 722 8.02 -33.81 13.91
CA GLY A 722 8.14 -33.12 15.20
C GLY A 722 8.41 -31.62 15.07
N GLU A 723 8.75 -31.00 16.20
CA GLU A 723 9.16 -29.60 16.26
C GLU A 723 10.55 -29.41 15.65
N GLN A 724 10.68 -28.43 14.77
CA GLN A 724 11.90 -28.14 14.04
C GLN A 724 12.23 -26.66 14.16
N LYS A 725 13.50 -26.37 14.43
CA LYS A 725 14.06 -25.02 14.52
C LYS A 725 15.30 -24.87 13.66
N ILE A 726 15.46 -23.70 13.05
CA ILE A 726 16.66 -23.27 12.35
C ILE A 726 17.02 -21.83 12.74
N SER A 727 18.32 -21.57 12.87
CA SER A 727 18.91 -20.27 13.16
C SER A 727 20.05 -20.03 12.17
N VAL A 728 20.00 -18.92 11.44
CA VAL A 728 20.98 -18.55 10.41
C VAL A 728 21.60 -17.21 10.79
N ARG A 729 22.91 -17.19 10.99
CA ARG A 729 23.68 -15.99 11.33
C ARG A 729 24.51 -15.56 10.12
N GLY A 730 24.29 -14.33 9.67
CA GLY A 730 25.01 -13.70 8.57
C GLY A 730 26.06 -12.70 9.05
N VAL A 731 26.43 -11.80 8.14
CA VAL A 731 27.42 -10.75 8.40
C VAL A 731 26.74 -9.56 9.06
N LYS A 732 27.25 -9.14 10.22
CA LYS A 732 26.84 -7.88 10.86
C LYS A 732 27.46 -6.72 10.10
N ARG A 733 26.62 -5.80 9.62
CA ARG A 733 27.06 -4.56 8.96
C ARG A 733 26.69 -3.37 9.85
N GLN A 734 27.51 -2.31 9.83
CA GLN A 734 27.14 -1.05 10.46
C GLN A 734 25.93 -0.46 9.71
N ARG A 735 24.94 0.04 10.45
CA ARG A 735 23.72 0.63 9.86
C ARG A 735 24.09 1.90 9.09
N GLY A 736 23.60 2.06 7.86
CA GLY A 736 23.94 3.18 6.98
C GLY A 736 25.31 3.08 6.28
N ALA A 737 26.17 2.12 6.64
CA ALA A 737 27.40 1.86 5.91
C ALA A 737 27.11 0.95 4.70
N GLY A 738 27.36 1.48 3.50
CA GLY A 738 27.31 0.69 2.26
C GLY A 738 28.31 -0.47 2.25
N ILE A 739 28.36 -1.19 1.13
CA ILE A 739 29.13 -2.44 0.93
C ILE A 739 30.64 -2.24 1.13
N ASP A 740 31.13 -1.01 1.05
CA ASP A 740 32.56 -0.65 1.12
C ASP A 740 33.10 -0.30 2.52
N GLY A 741 32.37 -0.61 3.60
CA GLY A 741 32.96 -0.63 4.96
C GLY A 741 33.62 0.67 5.43
N GLY A 742 33.08 1.84 5.05
CA GLY A 742 33.56 3.12 5.55
C GLY A 742 33.17 3.31 7.02
N GLU A 743 34.17 3.39 7.90
CA GLU A 743 33.99 3.73 9.32
C GLU A 743 33.32 5.10 9.47
N ALA A 744 32.13 5.14 10.07
CA ALA A 744 31.53 6.35 10.61
C ALA A 744 31.68 6.34 12.14
N GLU A 745 32.30 7.38 12.69
CA GLU A 745 32.72 7.53 14.10
C GLU A 745 31.55 7.73 15.11
N ASP A 746 30.47 6.95 15.07
CA ASP A 746 29.33 7.17 15.97
C ASP A 746 29.29 6.26 17.22
N GLU A 747 30.27 5.37 17.41
CA GLU A 747 30.39 4.59 18.66
C GLU A 747 31.15 5.31 19.79
N GLY A 748 31.83 6.43 19.51
CA GLY A 748 32.59 7.19 20.51
C GLY A 748 31.72 7.96 21.50
N TYR A 749 30.63 8.56 21.01
CA TYR A 749 29.80 9.49 21.79
C TYR A 749 28.93 8.76 22.83
N LEU A 750 28.39 7.58 22.48
CA LEU A 750 27.56 6.77 23.37
C LEU A 750 28.37 6.12 24.49
N LYS A 751 29.63 5.75 24.22
CA LYS A 751 30.56 5.21 25.22
C LYS A 751 30.97 6.28 26.23
N GLN A 752 31.20 7.51 25.78
CA GLN A 752 31.48 8.66 26.65
C GLN A 752 30.29 9.01 27.56
N TYR A 753 29.05 8.95 27.04
CA TYR A 753 27.85 9.24 27.84
C TYR A 753 27.56 8.16 28.90
N ILE A 754 27.81 6.89 28.57
CA ILE A 754 27.65 5.76 29.50
C ILE A 754 28.77 5.74 30.56
N GLU A 755 29.99 6.16 30.22
CA GLU A 755 31.07 6.31 31.22
C GLU A 755 30.88 7.55 32.12
N MET A 756 30.37 8.66 31.60
CA MET A 756 30.00 9.83 32.42
C MET A 756 28.87 9.52 33.42
N GLY A 757 27.90 8.68 33.04
CA GLY A 757 26.81 8.26 33.92
C GLY A 757 27.22 7.30 35.05
N LYS A 758 28.43 6.73 35.02
CA LYS A 758 28.94 5.82 36.07
C LYS A 758 29.79 6.53 37.13
N GLN A 759 30.15 7.80 36.93
CA GLN A 759 30.94 8.58 37.89
C GLN A 759 30.13 9.57 38.75
N CYS A 760 28.81 9.63 38.59
CA CYS A 760 27.93 10.35 39.51
C CYS A 760 27.20 9.37 40.43
N ALA A 761 27.93 8.82 41.38
CA ALA A 761 27.38 8.31 42.62
C ALA A 761 28.08 9.04 43.79
N VAL A 762 27.26 9.51 44.74
CA VAL A 762 27.60 10.15 46.02
C VAL A 762 27.89 11.67 45.97
N MET A 763 26.85 12.49 46.12
CA MET A 763 26.35 13.01 47.40
C MET A 763 24.90 13.47 47.27
#